data_AF-A0A1E5QU12-F1
#
_entry.id   AF-A0A1E5QU12-F1
#
_cell.length_a   1.000
_cell.length_b   1.000
_cell.length_c   1.000
_cell.angle_alpha   90.00
_cell.angle_beta   90.00
_cell.angle_gamma   90.00
#
_symmetry.space_group_name_H-M   'P 1'
#
loop_
_entity.id
_entity.type
_entity.pdbx_description
1 polymer ?
#
loop_
_entity_poly.entity_id
_entity_poly.type
_entity_poly.pdbx_seq_one_letter_code
_entity_poly.pdbx_strand_id
1 'polypeptide(L)'
;MNLNFGVQKQDVYGTYGEFTIESENKHITAQYLLTKMKPGVENSWENSLADQMVPWREIFKIDELTFDELLQRDLDDSRVANDLIPYLLGESGSNARFFPPILAVLAPKRIDKSGILPYYPALTHQSDTSMSFGNLFEFEKHTLNGQLTPLGVLKYNQKQSALIIVDGQHRAMAILALHRTINQKWGDNKYASYYNHLQVNQQQIKNLELPVCIVFFPDLYEGNQALQTQGIDLKSVCREIFVVVNKNAKRISPSRELLLDDEDLAARMMRNTLSQLKDRGEDNSSVARIYSFAFGDSLSDADTRKSEVVTGQLEYCTAVVLHKIHCAISFGMKDAFNLDESTKDITHSRRTKNKERCEDLLRGTELEQKWNYYDRFSGKYHPLQQVQLAVNLLGNLTDVVLLPLFDQFTPFAVYNQAMREVYQQLQTPLLRTEEIHIKSFNLLFEGSAVQAIFEDHIHRLKDKLNKYQEEGKPISDYLHNQLKDAKNTLKAVESWEDKIKLNTACKLFSIECDRFLDNNSENEKKELLAKAKSILDAISTQAFQLGYPMTIHSIVELMIANNQYTSYEERLRVTKFISQLYLKALNKYFSSSSDSLHHTLTGLITESRINVFNPSELGLRGLLHLHLKELNESQWIFFRYAILEIVHCKYSYQGLLEELNSPENQDLAQKYLRILPSIIDSILNLRKEFINKGIDTSIKSKEFNNQLELQKAQLKGQSLLDEDIETQVATIIKTKQIEVEKLAKENIKASLGELADKNKILVRLTTNHNKTEYNSGFVTGIDEFL
;
A
#
# COMPACT_ATOMS: atom_id res chain seq x y z
N MET A 1 30.81 -10.68 -54.85
CA MET A 1 31.25 -9.97 -53.63
C MET A 1 30.01 -9.67 -52.81
N ASN A 2 29.83 -10.31 -51.64
CA ASN A 2 28.77 -9.93 -50.72
C ASN A 2 29.26 -8.72 -49.92
N LEU A 3 28.65 -7.56 -50.15
CA LEU A 3 28.79 -6.42 -49.25
C LEU A 3 28.03 -6.76 -47.97
N ASN A 4 28.77 -7.10 -46.90
CA ASN A 4 28.22 -7.07 -45.56
C ASN A 4 27.82 -5.62 -45.25
N PHE A 5 26.52 -5.33 -45.32
CA PHE A 5 25.97 -4.11 -44.72
C PHE A 5 26.13 -4.22 -43.20
N GLY A 6 27.26 -3.71 -42.71
CA GLY A 6 27.54 -3.65 -41.27
C GLY A 6 26.44 -2.88 -40.54
N VAL A 7 26.04 -3.37 -39.38
CA VAL A 7 25.05 -2.70 -38.55
C VAL A 7 25.62 -1.37 -38.07
N GLN A 8 24.93 -0.26 -38.37
CA GLN A 8 25.39 1.07 -38.01
C GLN A 8 25.40 1.24 -36.48
N LYS A 9 26.60 1.30 -35.89
CA LYS A 9 26.83 1.71 -34.50
C LYS A 9 27.03 3.24 -34.45
N GLN A 10 26.59 3.87 -33.36
CA GLN A 10 26.77 5.29 -33.08
C GLN A 10 27.91 5.47 -32.07
N ASP A 11 28.88 6.32 -32.41
CA ASP A 11 30.01 6.67 -31.55
C ASP A 11 29.62 7.69 -30.47
N VAL A 12 30.15 7.50 -29.26
CA VAL A 12 30.07 8.39 -28.10
C VAL A 12 31.47 8.53 -27.51
N TYR A 13 31.94 9.76 -27.35
CA TYR A 13 33.28 10.06 -26.86
C TYR A 13 33.24 10.50 -25.40
N GLY A 14 34.26 10.17 -24.62
CA GLY A 14 34.33 10.57 -23.22
C GLY A 14 35.60 10.11 -22.50
N THR A 15 35.60 10.30 -21.18
CA THR A 15 36.66 9.82 -20.28
C THR A 15 36.18 8.53 -19.62
N TYR A 16 36.94 7.45 -19.70
CA TYR A 16 36.52 6.17 -19.13
C TYR A 16 37.14 5.88 -17.75
N GLY A 17 36.54 4.95 -17.04
CA GLY A 17 37.12 4.33 -15.85
C GLY A 17 36.47 2.99 -15.53
N GLU A 18 36.92 2.40 -14.44
CA GLU A 18 36.49 1.08 -13.98
C GLU A 18 36.36 1.10 -12.45
N PHE A 19 35.33 0.43 -11.93
CA PHE A 19 35.13 0.15 -10.51
C PHE A 19 35.13 -1.35 -10.29
N THR A 20 36.10 -1.80 -9.48
CA THR A 20 36.32 -3.21 -9.13
C THR A 20 36.68 -3.26 -7.64
N ILE A 21 36.11 -4.22 -6.90
CA ILE A 21 36.35 -4.37 -5.46
C ILE A 21 37.06 -5.71 -5.23
N GLU A 22 38.24 -5.68 -4.60
CA GLU A 22 38.92 -6.88 -4.12
C GLU A 22 38.20 -7.41 -2.86
N SER A 23 37.31 -8.39 -3.04
CA SER A 23 36.72 -9.16 -1.94
C SER A 23 36.41 -10.59 -2.37
N GLU A 24 36.55 -11.56 -1.48
CA GLU A 24 36.75 -12.99 -1.82
C GLU A 24 35.56 -13.71 -2.51
N ASN A 25 34.38 -13.09 -2.67
CA ASN A 25 33.18 -13.80 -3.17
C ASN A 25 32.17 -12.98 -4.00
N LYS A 26 32.46 -11.75 -4.42
CA LYS A 26 31.57 -10.95 -5.29
C LYS A 26 32.36 -10.09 -6.28
N HIS A 27 32.41 -10.52 -7.54
CA HIS A 27 33.05 -9.78 -8.62
C HIS A 27 32.03 -9.45 -9.71
N ILE A 28 31.63 -8.18 -9.77
CA ILE A 28 31.00 -7.57 -10.93
C ILE A 28 31.75 -6.28 -11.17
N THR A 29 32.50 -6.26 -12.27
CA THR A 29 33.24 -5.10 -12.74
C THR A 29 32.25 -4.12 -13.36
N ALA A 30 32.30 -2.86 -12.92
CA ALA A 30 31.52 -1.79 -13.52
C ALA A 30 32.46 -0.87 -14.32
N GLN A 31 32.40 -0.94 -15.64
CA GLN A 31 33.11 0.00 -16.51
C GLN A 31 32.19 1.16 -16.89
N TYR A 32 32.76 2.36 -17.02
CA TYR A 32 31.98 3.56 -17.30
C TYR A 32 32.66 4.51 -18.29
N LEU A 33 31.83 5.32 -18.94
CA LEU A 33 32.23 6.45 -19.79
C LEU A 33 31.55 7.72 -19.27
N LEU A 34 32.34 8.67 -18.77
CA LEU A 34 31.92 10.03 -18.46
C LEU A 34 31.90 10.86 -19.75
N THR A 35 30.71 11.34 -20.11
CA THR A 35 30.41 12.03 -21.36
C THR A 35 29.35 13.13 -21.11
N LYS A 36 28.71 13.64 -22.16
CA LYS A 36 27.65 14.65 -22.08
C LYS A 36 26.60 14.45 -23.16
N MET A 37 25.37 14.90 -22.90
CA MET A 37 24.31 15.00 -23.90
C MET A 37 23.80 16.45 -24.04
N LYS A 38 23.19 16.75 -25.20
CA LYS A 38 22.66 18.07 -25.54
C LYS A 38 21.22 17.99 -26.06
N PRO A 39 20.32 18.90 -25.64
CA PRO A 39 19.09 19.14 -26.38
C PRO A 39 19.40 19.91 -27.67
N GLY A 40 18.59 19.74 -28.74
CA GLY A 40 18.80 20.45 -30.00
C GLY A 40 18.48 19.62 -31.25
N VAL A 41 18.64 20.24 -32.42
CA VAL A 41 18.38 19.66 -33.75
C VAL A 41 19.66 19.38 -34.56
N GLU A 42 20.82 19.74 -34.01
CA GLU A 42 22.10 19.53 -34.70
C GLU A 42 22.36 18.01 -34.77
N ASN A 43 22.83 17.49 -35.92
CA ASN A 43 23.14 16.05 -36.08
C ASN A 43 24.48 15.67 -35.39
N SER A 44 24.68 16.15 -34.17
CA SER A 44 25.83 15.80 -33.32
C SER A 44 25.62 14.44 -32.65
N TRP A 45 26.70 13.85 -32.14
CA TRP A 45 26.60 12.65 -31.33
C TRP A 45 25.96 12.97 -29.96
N GLU A 46 26.14 14.18 -29.41
CA GLU A 46 25.50 14.59 -28.14
C GLU A 46 23.97 14.74 -28.26
N ASN A 47 23.46 15.16 -29.41
CA ASN A 47 22.03 15.22 -29.69
C ASN A 47 21.47 13.82 -30.00
N SER A 48 22.22 13.02 -30.77
CA SER A 48 21.88 11.61 -31.02
C SER A 48 21.85 10.79 -29.74
N LEU A 49 22.70 11.11 -28.75
CA LEU A 49 22.68 10.51 -27.42
C LEU A 49 21.42 10.90 -26.63
N ALA A 50 20.96 12.16 -26.74
CA ALA A 50 19.70 12.60 -26.12
C ALA A 50 18.47 11.91 -26.73
N ASP A 51 18.47 11.61 -28.03
CA ASP A 51 17.43 10.78 -28.68
C ASP A 51 17.37 9.34 -28.14
N GLN A 52 18.50 8.80 -27.67
CA GLN A 52 18.67 7.39 -27.28
C GLN A 52 18.61 7.16 -25.76
N MET A 53 18.63 8.24 -24.98
CA MET A 53 18.45 8.22 -23.52
C MET A 53 16.98 8.06 -23.18
N VAL A 54 16.67 7.02 -22.40
CA VAL A 54 15.28 6.67 -22.06
C VAL A 54 15.11 6.64 -20.53
N PRO A 55 14.17 7.42 -19.96
CA PRO A 55 13.81 7.31 -18.55
C PRO A 55 13.26 5.91 -18.25
N TRP A 56 13.51 5.38 -17.05
CA TRP A 56 13.08 4.03 -16.64
C TRP A 56 11.62 3.72 -17.02
N ARG A 57 10.72 4.68 -16.79
CA ARG A 57 9.28 4.59 -17.09
C ARG A 57 8.88 4.38 -18.55
N GLU A 58 9.76 4.71 -19.49
CA GLU A 58 9.46 4.64 -20.94
C GLU A 58 10.01 3.35 -21.57
N ILE A 59 10.82 2.58 -20.82
CA ILE A 59 11.35 1.28 -21.28
C ILE A 59 10.39 0.14 -21.01
N PHE A 60 9.63 0.20 -19.91
CA PHE A 60 8.81 -0.91 -19.42
C PHE A 60 7.32 -0.52 -19.33
N LYS A 61 6.42 -1.37 -19.84
CA LYS A 61 4.96 -1.19 -19.69
C LYS A 61 4.48 -1.65 -18.32
N ILE A 62 3.47 -0.97 -17.77
CA ILE A 62 2.84 -1.25 -16.46
C ILE A 62 2.47 -2.73 -16.29
N ASP A 63 1.84 -3.31 -17.31
CA ASP A 63 1.33 -4.68 -17.29
C ASP A 63 2.47 -5.71 -17.33
N GLU A 64 3.59 -5.37 -17.96
CA GLU A 64 4.77 -6.23 -18.10
C GLU A 64 5.65 -6.19 -16.83
N LEU A 65 5.72 -5.03 -16.15
CA LEU A 65 6.27 -4.82 -14.80
C LEU A 65 7.67 -5.40 -14.56
N THR A 66 8.08 -5.78 -13.34
CA THR A 66 7.41 -6.22 -12.09
C THR A 66 7.06 -5.13 -11.04
N PHE A 67 6.56 -5.50 -9.84
CA PHE A 67 6.25 -4.53 -8.75
C PHE A 67 7.48 -3.70 -8.32
N ASP A 68 8.64 -4.34 -8.14
CA ASP A 68 9.89 -3.64 -7.82
C ASP A 68 10.29 -2.63 -8.90
N GLU A 69 10.06 -2.99 -10.16
CA GLU A 69 10.39 -2.16 -11.33
C GLU A 69 9.35 -1.02 -11.52
N LEU A 70 8.12 -1.12 -10.98
CA LEU A 70 7.14 -0.02 -10.90
C LEU A 70 7.62 1.12 -9.97
N LEU A 71 8.29 0.79 -8.87
CA LEU A 71 8.73 1.79 -7.87
C LEU A 71 9.88 2.68 -8.37
N GLN A 72 10.57 2.25 -9.42
CA GLN A 72 11.66 2.99 -10.07
C GLN A 72 11.18 3.91 -11.20
N ARG A 73 9.86 3.88 -11.45
CA ARG A 73 9.15 4.63 -12.50
C ARG A 73 8.79 6.07 -12.10
N ASP A 74 8.67 6.34 -10.80
CA ASP A 74 8.09 7.59 -10.29
C ASP A 74 8.95 8.82 -10.59
N LEU A 75 8.45 9.61 -11.54
CA LEU A 75 8.98 10.90 -11.95
C LEU A 75 7.89 11.96 -11.82
N ASP A 76 8.24 13.10 -11.23
CA ASP A 76 7.37 14.27 -11.08
C ASP A 76 7.56 15.22 -12.28
N ASP A 77 6.80 15.00 -13.36
CA ASP A 77 6.83 15.87 -14.56
C ASP A 77 6.41 17.31 -14.23
N SER A 78 5.54 17.52 -13.24
CA SER A 78 5.12 18.85 -12.78
C SER A 78 6.31 19.65 -12.26
N ARG A 79 7.14 19.06 -11.40
CA ARG A 79 8.41 19.62 -10.92
C ARG A 79 9.44 19.79 -12.02
N VAL A 80 9.53 18.84 -12.96
CA VAL A 80 10.44 18.99 -14.11
C VAL A 80 10.05 20.24 -14.91
N ALA A 81 8.77 20.39 -15.24
CA ALA A 81 8.30 21.45 -16.11
C ALA A 81 8.19 22.83 -15.43
N ASN A 82 7.83 22.90 -14.14
CA ASN A 82 7.63 24.17 -13.42
C ASN A 82 8.83 24.62 -12.57
N ASP A 83 9.74 23.73 -12.20
CA ASP A 83 10.87 24.06 -11.32
C ASP A 83 12.21 23.89 -12.08
N LEU A 84 12.46 22.71 -12.65
CA LEU A 84 13.78 22.36 -13.21
C LEU A 84 14.06 23.00 -14.57
N ILE A 85 13.08 23.03 -15.47
CA ILE A 85 13.24 23.68 -16.78
C ILE A 85 13.34 25.21 -16.63
N PRO A 86 12.48 25.90 -15.85
CA PRO A 86 12.65 27.32 -15.52
C PRO A 86 13.99 27.65 -14.85
N TYR A 87 14.54 26.75 -14.02
CA TYR A 87 15.90 26.88 -13.48
C TYR A 87 16.99 26.85 -14.57
N LEU A 88 16.92 25.92 -15.53
CA LEU A 88 17.86 25.87 -16.66
C LEU A 88 17.75 27.09 -17.57
N LEU A 89 16.52 27.51 -17.90
CA LEU A 89 16.25 28.65 -18.79
C LEU A 89 16.57 30.00 -18.10
N GLY A 90 16.53 30.07 -16.78
CA GLY A 90 16.94 31.24 -15.98
C GLY A 90 15.81 32.06 -15.38
N GLU A 91 14.58 31.57 -15.48
CA GLU A 91 13.36 32.23 -15.02
C GLU A 91 13.25 32.24 -13.48
N SER A 92 14.00 31.36 -12.81
CA SER A 92 14.05 31.24 -11.34
C SER A 92 14.93 32.29 -10.64
N GLY A 93 15.53 33.24 -11.35
CA GLY A 93 16.41 34.27 -10.78
C GLY A 93 17.77 33.74 -10.28
N SER A 94 18.15 32.52 -10.63
CA SER A 94 19.39 31.88 -10.17
C SER A 94 20.60 32.29 -11.03
N ASN A 95 21.62 32.87 -10.39
CA ASN A 95 22.83 33.36 -11.07
C ASN A 95 23.75 32.25 -11.62
N ALA A 96 23.70 31.04 -11.05
CA ALA A 96 24.48 29.89 -11.48
C ALA A 96 23.56 28.69 -11.74
N ARG A 97 23.82 27.98 -12.85
CA ARG A 97 22.99 26.87 -13.34
C ARG A 97 23.87 25.68 -13.64
N PHE A 98 23.67 24.58 -12.92
CA PHE A 98 24.42 23.35 -13.12
C PHE A 98 23.61 22.15 -12.65
N PHE A 99 23.59 21.09 -13.43
CA PHE A 99 23.11 19.78 -13.00
C PHE A 99 24.30 18.86 -12.75
N PRO A 100 24.39 18.19 -11.59
CA PRO A 100 25.34 17.11 -11.39
C PRO A 100 25.12 16.00 -12.44
N PRO A 101 26.14 15.17 -12.72
CA PRO A 101 26.03 14.07 -13.68
C PRO A 101 24.86 13.14 -13.40
N ILE A 102 24.18 12.69 -14.45
CA ILE A 102 23.19 11.60 -14.37
C ILE A 102 23.89 10.25 -14.58
N LEU A 103 23.28 9.17 -14.10
CA LEU A 103 23.76 7.81 -14.29
C LEU A 103 22.84 7.07 -15.26
N ALA A 104 23.42 6.50 -16.32
CA ALA A 104 22.72 5.70 -17.30
C ALA A 104 23.38 4.32 -17.46
N VAL A 105 22.60 3.25 -17.55
CA VAL A 105 23.10 1.90 -17.86
C VAL A 105 22.86 1.59 -19.32
N LEU A 106 23.90 1.12 -20.02
CA LEU A 106 23.77 0.54 -21.35
C LEU A 106 23.24 -0.89 -21.24
N ALA A 107 22.11 -1.19 -21.86
CA ALA A 107 21.46 -2.50 -21.79
C ALA A 107 20.87 -2.96 -23.13
N PRO A 108 20.82 -4.28 -23.41
CA PRO A 108 20.15 -4.83 -24.58
C PRO A 108 18.62 -4.72 -24.48
N LYS A 109 17.99 -4.08 -25.46
CA LYS A 109 16.55 -3.87 -25.56
C LYS A 109 15.85 -5.10 -26.17
N ARG A 110 14.64 -5.41 -25.69
CA ARG A 110 13.75 -6.39 -26.35
C ARG A 110 13.16 -5.80 -27.63
N ILE A 111 13.06 -6.61 -28.68
CA ILE A 111 12.56 -6.20 -30.01
C ILE A 111 11.04 -6.40 -30.11
N ASP A 112 10.52 -7.41 -29.39
CA ASP A 112 9.13 -7.88 -29.41
C ASP A 112 8.27 -7.35 -28.25
N LYS A 113 8.90 -6.92 -27.16
CA LYS A 113 8.26 -6.52 -25.88
C LYS A 113 8.94 -5.30 -25.26
N SER A 114 8.37 -4.78 -24.19
CA SER A 114 9.02 -3.74 -23.39
C SER A 114 10.12 -4.36 -22.49
N GLY A 115 11.03 -3.53 -21.98
CA GLY A 115 12.13 -3.98 -21.14
C GLY A 115 13.40 -4.43 -21.87
N ILE A 116 14.29 -5.03 -21.08
CA ILE A 116 15.64 -5.45 -21.48
C ILE A 116 15.85 -6.97 -21.41
N LEU A 117 16.91 -7.45 -22.07
CA LEU A 117 17.42 -8.81 -21.87
C LEU A 117 18.28 -8.87 -20.58
N PRO A 118 18.33 -10.02 -19.89
CA PRO A 118 19.02 -10.16 -18.60
C PRO A 118 20.56 -10.11 -18.71
N TYR A 119 21.12 -10.39 -19.88
CA TYR A 119 22.56 -10.43 -20.12
C TYR A 119 22.90 -9.78 -21.47
N TYR A 120 24.13 -9.29 -21.59
CA TYR A 120 24.71 -8.91 -22.88
C TYR A 120 24.95 -10.16 -23.76
N PRO A 121 24.96 -10.03 -25.10
CA PRO A 121 25.40 -11.10 -25.99
C PRO A 121 26.80 -11.61 -25.62
N ALA A 122 27.14 -12.84 -26.01
CA ALA A 122 28.48 -13.38 -25.81
C ALA A 122 29.57 -12.44 -26.36
N LEU A 123 30.69 -12.34 -25.64
CA LEU A 123 31.82 -11.48 -25.97
C LEU A 123 32.48 -11.96 -27.29
N THR A 124 32.47 -11.12 -28.32
CA THR A 124 33.00 -11.46 -29.66
C THR A 124 34.44 -11.01 -29.89
N HIS A 125 34.92 -10.03 -29.13
CA HIS A 125 36.31 -9.58 -29.15
C HIS A 125 36.70 -9.00 -27.79
N GLN A 126 37.93 -9.28 -27.35
CA GLN A 126 38.52 -8.69 -26.16
C GLN A 126 40.03 -8.52 -26.36
N SER A 127 40.52 -7.32 -26.07
CA SER A 127 41.92 -6.95 -25.93
C SER A 127 42.07 -5.93 -24.80
N ASP A 128 43.31 -5.59 -24.43
CA ASP A 128 43.57 -4.58 -23.38
C ASP A 128 42.94 -3.22 -23.71
N THR A 129 42.81 -2.91 -25.01
CA THR A 129 42.34 -1.63 -25.55
C THR A 129 40.92 -1.67 -26.12
N SER A 130 40.31 -2.83 -26.37
CA SER A 130 38.93 -2.89 -26.89
C SER A 130 38.15 -4.13 -26.49
N MET A 131 36.83 -3.99 -26.38
CA MET A 131 35.92 -5.11 -26.16
C MET A 131 34.63 -4.95 -26.96
N SER A 132 34.05 -6.05 -27.43
CA SER A 132 32.91 -6.05 -28.33
C SER A 132 31.92 -7.14 -27.96
N PHE A 133 30.65 -6.76 -27.77
CA PHE A 133 29.53 -7.63 -27.45
C PHE A 133 28.66 -7.83 -28.70
N GLY A 134 29.28 -8.40 -29.74
CA GLY A 134 28.70 -8.61 -31.05
C GLY A 134 28.15 -7.34 -31.70
N ASN A 135 26.88 -7.40 -32.11
CA ASN A 135 26.19 -6.29 -32.76
C ASN A 135 25.57 -5.28 -31.78
N LEU A 136 25.67 -5.48 -30.46
CA LEU A 136 25.05 -4.60 -29.47
C LEU A 136 25.90 -3.35 -29.21
N PHE A 137 27.12 -3.52 -28.71
CA PHE A 137 28.06 -2.42 -28.50
C PHE A 137 29.52 -2.88 -28.56
N GLU A 138 30.39 -1.89 -28.65
CA GLU A 138 31.84 -2.02 -28.64
C GLU A 138 32.43 -0.83 -27.89
N PHE A 139 33.48 -1.06 -27.12
CA PHE A 139 34.13 -0.06 -26.32
C PHE A 139 35.64 -0.08 -26.61
N GLU A 140 36.19 1.07 -26.97
CA GLU A 140 37.59 1.27 -27.36
C GLU A 140 38.26 2.30 -26.47
N LYS A 141 39.40 1.96 -25.87
CA LYS A 141 40.27 2.87 -25.11
C LYS A 141 41.27 3.50 -26.07
N HIS A 142 41.36 4.82 -26.08
CA HIS A 142 42.24 5.54 -27.00
C HIS A 142 43.70 5.50 -26.55
N THR A 143 44.62 5.24 -27.48
CA THR A 143 46.07 5.25 -27.23
C THR A 143 46.75 6.39 -27.98
N LEU A 144 47.70 7.03 -27.31
CA LEU A 144 48.54 8.09 -27.86
C LEU A 144 50.00 7.69 -27.70
N ASN A 145 50.75 7.62 -28.81
CA ASN A 145 52.14 7.14 -28.82
C ASN A 145 52.34 5.75 -28.18
N GLY A 146 51.32 4.86 -28.30
CA GLY A 146 51.32 3.53 -27.68
C GLY A 146 50.99 3.51 -26.18
N GLN A 147 50.81 4.66 -25.53
CA GLN A 147 50.35 4.74 -24.15
C GLN A 147 48.83 4.88 -24.07
N LEU A 148 48.23 4.24 -23.07
CA LEU A 148 46.80 4.31 -22.81
C LEU A 148 46.42 5.69 -22.27
N THR A 149 45.49 6.36 -22.93
CA THR A 149 44.93 7.64 -22.45
C THR A 149 43.65 7.38 -21.65
N PRO A 150 43.17 8.29 -20.80
CA PRO A 150 41.89 8.12 -20.12
C PRO A 150 40.67 8.33 -21.05
N LEU A 151 40.89 8.57 -22.35
CA LEU A 151 39.82 8.79 -23.33
C LEU A 151 39.33 7.46 -23.90
N GLY A 152 38.02 7.34 -24.12
CA GLY A 152 37.39 6.16 -24.70
C GLY A 152 36.27 6.50 -25.67
N VAL A 153 35.92 5.53 -26.51
CA VAL A 153 34.83 5.57 -27.47
C VAL A 153 33.89 4.40 -27.20
N LEU A 154 32.62 4.69 -26.93
CA LEU A 154 31.55 3.71 -26.89
C LEU A 154 30.78 3.74 -28.21
N LYS A 155 30.75 2.62 -28.93
CA LYS A 155 30.04 2.45 -30.20
C LYS A 155 28.86 1.52 -29.99
N TYR A 156 27.63 2.03 -30.02
CA TYR A 156 26.44 1.24 -29.68
C TYR A 156 25.40 1.20 -30.81
N ASN A 157 24.65 0.11 -30.89
CA ASN A 157 23.59 -0.07 -31.88
C ASN A 157 22.26 0.51 -31.37
N GLN A 158 21.86 1.65 -31.93
CA GLN A 158 20.61 2.36 -31.60
C GLN A 158 19.33 1.52 -31.71
N LYS A 159 19.32 0.42 -32.48
CA LYS A 159 18.15 -0.44 -32.66
C LYS A 159 18.09 -1.60 -31.66
N GLN A 160 19.20 -1.93 -31.01
CA GLN A 160 19.32 -3.08 -30.09
C GLN A 160 19.69 -2.67 -28.67
N SER A 161 20.20 -1.47 -28.45
CA SER A 161 20.58 -0.94 -27.15
C SER A 161 19.54 0.04 -26.60
N ALA A 162 19.47 0.13 -25.28
CA ALA A 162 18.83 1.21 -24.54
C ALA A 162 19.83 1.82 -23.56
N LEU A 163 19.78 3.14 -23.38
CA LEU A 163 20.55 3.86 -22.37
C LEU A 163 19.59 4.30 -21.26
N ILE A 164 19.52 3.47 -20.22
CA ILE A 164 18.52 3.56 -19.16
C ILE A 164 18.96 4.51 -18.06
N ILE A 165 18.21 5.58 -17.80
CA ILE A 165 18.56 6.51 -16.73
C ILE A 165 18.19 5.93 -15.36
N VAL A 166 19.20 5.58 -14.56
CA VAL A 166 19.07 4.96 -13.22
C VAL A 166 19.31 5.94 -12.06
N ASP A 167 20.03 7.05 -12.28
CA ASP A 167 20.03 8.20 -11.36
C ASP A 167 19.79 9.51 -12.11
N GLY A 168 19.16 10.46 -11.44
CA GLY A 168 18.95 11.80 -11.95
C GLY A 168 17.83 11.89 -12.97
N GLN A 169 16.86 10.96 -12.94
CA GLN A 169 15.77 10.91 -13.90
C GLN A 169 15.08 12.27 -14.12
N HIS A 170 14.81 13.06 -13.06
CA HIS A 170 14.23 14.40 -13.19
C HIS A 170 15.15 15.40 -13.91
N ARG A 171 16.47 15.34 -13.66
CA ARG A 171 17.50 16.18 -14.32
C ARG A 171 17.59 15.82 -15.80
N ALA A 172 17.62 14.53 -16.10
CA ALA A 172 17.61 14.01 -17.46
C ALA A 172 16.33 14.40 -18.21
N MET A 173 15.16 14.20 -17.59
CA MET A 173 13.87 14.51 -18.21
C MET A 173 13.70 16.00 -18.54
N ALA A 174 14.29 16.91 -17.75
CA ALA A 174 14.29 18.34 -18.09
C ALA A 174 14.97 18.59 -19.47
N ILE A 175 16.10 17.94 -19.73
CA ILE A 175 16.82 18.03 -21.00
C ILE A 175 16.11 17.27 -22.12
N LEU A 176 15.59 16.08 -21.84
CA LEU A 176 14.82 15.28 -22.81
C LEU A 176 13.53 15.99 -23.23
N ALA A 177 12.83 16.64 -22.31
CA ALA A 177 11.63 17.41 -22.61
C ALA A 177 11.96 18.59 -23.54
N LEU A 178 13.02 19.35 -23.25
CA LEU A 178 13.49 20.43 -24.13
C LEU A 178 13.88 19.90 -25.52
N HIS A 179 14.61 18.78 -25.58
CA HIS A 179 14.97 18.12 -26.84
C HIS A 179 13.73 17.69 -27.65
N ARG A 180 12.78 16.99 -27.01
CA ARG A 180 11.56 16.47 -27.66
C ARG A 180 10.62 17.58 -28.12
N THR A 181 10.46 18.65 -27.33
CA THR A 181 9.64 19.81 -27.71
C THR A 181 10.17 20.51 -28.95
N ILE A 182 11.48 20.78 -29.00
CA ILE A 182 12.10 21.49 -30.14
C ILE A 182 12.15 20.63 -31.41
N ASN A 183 12.32 19.31 -31.28
CA ASN A 183 12.28 18.39 -32.42
C ASN A 183 10.86 17.91 -32.79
N GLN A 184 9.82 18.32 -32.04
CA GLN A 184 8.44 17.81 -32.16
C GLN A 184 8.33 16.28 -32.03
N LYS A 185 9.28 15.64 -31.34
CA LYS A 185 9.42 14.17 -31.16
C LYS A 185 8.62 13.62 -29.97
N TRP A 186 7.55 14.29 -29.55
CA TRP A 186 6.70 13.77 -28.46
C TRP A 186 5.83 12.60 -28.93
N GLY A 187 5.33 12.61 -30.18
CA GLY A 187 4.42 11.56 -30.68
C GLY A 187 3.22 11.34 -29.76
N ASP A 188 2.81 10.08 -29.60
CA ASP A 188 1.71 9.68 -28.69
C ASP A 188 2.14 9.56 -27.21
N ASN A 189 3.22 10.24 -26.78
CA ASN A 189 3.71 10.13 -25.41
C ASN A 189 2.75 10.82 -24.42
N LYS A 190 2.13 10.01 -23.55
CA LYS A 190 1.15 10.44 -22.55
C LYS A 190 1.61 11.52 -21.55
N TYR A 191 2.92 11.78 -21.45
CA TYR A 191 3.49 12.82 -20.59
C TYR A 191 3.65 14.18 -21.29
N ALA A 192 3.43 14.28 -22.61
CA ALA A 192 3.65 15.51 -23.38
C ALA A 192 2.81 16.71 -22.87
N SER A 193 1.60 16.46 -22.34
CA SER A 193 0.68 17.47 -21.81
C SER A 193 1.30 18.37 -20.74
N TYR A 194 2.17 17.83 -19.87
CA TYR A 194 2.90 18.61 -18.86
C TYR A 194 3.85 19.65 -19.47
N TYR A 195 4.35 19.40 -20.69
CA TYR A 195 5.42 20.14 -21.36
C TYR A 195 4.95 21.02 -22.52
N ASN A 196 3.70 20.89 -22.96
CA ASN A 196 3.11 21.68 -24.05
C ASN A 196 3.17 23.22 -23.83
N HIS A 197 3.42 23.66 -22.60
CA HIS A 197 3.54 25.07 -22.23
C HIS A 197 4.92 25.69 -22.52
N LEU A 198 5.92 24.86 -22.85
CA LEU A 198 7.30 25.27 -23.02
C LEU A 198 7.51 25.93 -24.39
N GLN A 199 7.41 27.26 -24.44
CA GLN A 199 7.81 28.04 -25.61
C GLN A 199 9.33 28.25 -25.60
N VAL A 200 10.06 27.28 -26.17
CA VAL A 200 11.52 27.29 -26.18
C VAL A 200 12.07 27.20 -27.61
N ASN A 201 13.01 28.08 -27.93
CA ASN A 201 13.72 28.10 -29.20
C ASN A 201 15.14 27.51 -29.07
N GLN A 202 15.75 27.18 -30.22
CA GLN A 202 17.10 26.58 -30.26
C GLN A 202 18.19 27.46 -29.64
N GLN A 203 18.08 28.79 -29.69
CA GLN A 203 19.08 29.69 -29.14
C GLN A 203 19.10 29.65 -27.60
N GLN A 204 17.93 29.53 -26.96
CA GLN A 204 17.81 29.43 -25.50
C GLN A 204 18.48 28.16 -24.92
N ILE A 205 18.51 27.07 -25.68
CA ILE A 205 19.02 25.77 -25.20
C ILE A 205 20.40 25.39 -25.74
N LYS A 206 20.95 26.11 -26.73
CA LYS A 206 22.17 25.74 -27.45
C LYS A 206 23.38 25.41 -26.54
N ASN A 207 23.48 26.11 -25.41
CA ASN A 207 24.59 25.99 -24.47
C ASN A 207 24.27 25.07 -23.27
N LEU A 208 23.12 24.38 -23.27
CA LEU A 208 22.77 23.42 -22.21
C LEU A 208 23.48 22.09 -22.49
N GLU A 209 24.40 21.71 -21.60
CA GLU A 209 25.04 20.40 -21.59
C GLU A 209 24.69 19.70 -20.28
N LEU A 210 24.29 18.42 -20.33
CA LEU A 210 24.12 17.59 -19.14
C LEU A 210 25.21 16.52 -19.12
N PRO A 211 26.10 16.51 -18.11
CA PRO A 211 27.05 15.43 -17.91
C PRO A 211 26.34 14.10 -17.67
N VAL A 212 26.87 13.04 -18.27
CA VAL A 212 26.32 11.68 -18.22
C VAL A 212 27.43 10.70 -17.87
N CYS A 213 27.19 9.82 -16.90
CA CYS A 213 27.99 8.62 -16.70
C CYS A 213 27.24 7.43 -17.32
N ILE A 214 27.77 6.87 -18.40
CA ILE A 214 27.24 5.64 -19.01
C ILE A 214 27.99 4.46 -18.41
N VAL A 215 27.31 3.53 -17.76
CA VAL A 215 27.86 2.33 -17.13
C VAL A 215 27.46 1.07 -17.91
N PHE A 216 28.38 0.11 -17.98
CA PHE A 216 28.13 -1.25 -18.45
C PHE A 216 28.92 -2.26 -17.60
N PHE A 217 28.50 -3.52 -17.63
CA PHE A 217 29.01 -4.56 -16.72
C PHE A 217 29.60 -5.74 -17.51
N PRO A 218 30.91 -5.70 -17.85
CA PRO A 218 31.55 -6.71 -18.69
C PRO A 218 31.26 -8.17 -18.34
N ASP A 219 31.06 -8.48 -17.05
CA ASP A 219 30.86 -9.85 -16.57
C ASP A 219 29.44 -10.41 -16.83
N LEU A 220 28.44 -9.56 -17.11
CA LEU A 220 27.03 -9.93 -17.25
C LEU A 220 26.66 -10.31 -18.69
N TYR A 221 27.31 -11.34 -19.23
CA TYR A 221 27.10 -11.82 -20.60
C TYR A 221 26.58 -13.27 -20.69
N GLU A 222 26.00 -13.59 -21.86
CA GLU A 222 25.59 -14.94 -22.26
C GLU A 222 26.80 -15.87 -22.33
N GLY A 223 27.06 -16.59 -21.24
CA GLY A 223 28.18 -17.53 -21.11
C GLY A 223 28.79 -17.58 -19.71
N ASN A 224 28.61 -16.53 -18.89
CA ASN A 224 29.11 -16.51 -17.51
C ASN A 224 28.23 -17.34 -16.55
N GLN A 225 28.42 -18.66 -16.56
CA GLN A 225 27.63 -19.59 -15.74
C GLN A 225 27.73 -19.33 -14.23
N ALA A 226 28.83 -18.74 -13.74
CA ALA A 226 29.00 -18.47 -12.31
C ALA A 226 27.98 -17.44 -11.81
N LEU A 227 27.86 -16.28 -12.49
CA LEU A 227 26.88 -15.25 -12.13
C LEU A 227 25.44 -15.69 -12.44
N GLN A 228 25.22 -16.42 -13.54
CA GLN A 228 23.91 -16.99 -13.89
C GLN A 228 23.39 -17.94 -12.81
N THR A 229 24.25 -18.82 -12.28
CA THR A 229 23.88 -19.77 -11.21
C THR A 229 23.59 -19.07 -9.88
N GLN A 230 24.21 -17.90 -9.64
CA GLN A 230 23.93 -17.04 -8.49
C GLN A 230 22.65 -16.19 -8.67
N GLY A 231 22.04 -16.20 -9.86
CA GLY A 231 20.83 -15.44 -10.16
C GLY A 231 21.07 -13.93 -10.32
N ILE A 232 22.30 -13.52 -10.65
CA ILE A 232 22.67 -12.11 -10.83
C ILE A 232 22.59 -11.75 -12.31
N ASP A 233 21.77 -10.74 -12.64
CA ASP A 233 21.52 -10.27 -14.01
C ASP A 233 21.51 -8.73 -14.12
N LEU A 234 21.41 -8.20 -15.34
CA LEU A 234 21.38 -6.74 -15.59
C LEU A 234 20.22 -6.03 -14.90
N LYS A 235 19.06 -6.67 -14.72
CA LYS A 235 17.91 -6.08 -14.02
C LYS A 235 18.23 -5.89 -12.53
N SER A 236 18.76 -6.94 -11.90
CA SER A 236 19.13 -6.95 -10.49
C SER A 236 20.18 -5.88 -10.15
N VAL A 237 21.20 -5.72 -11.00
CA VAL A 237 22.26 -4.71 -10.82
C VAL A 237 21.77 -3.29 -11.08
N CYS A 238 20.93 -3.06 -12.10
CA CYS A 238 20.28 -1.75 -12.29
C CYS A 238 19.46 -1.34 -11.05
N ARG A 239 18.72 -2.30 -10.48
CA ARG A 239 17.94 -2.10 -9.24
C ARG A 239 18.83 -1.78 -8.04
N GLU A 240 19.90 -2.54 -7.82
CA GLU A 240 20.83 -2.29 -6.71
C GLU A 240 21.45 -0.89 -6.78
N ILE A 241 21.92 -0.49 -7.96
CA ILE A 241 22.51 0.85 -8.20
C ILE A 241 21.47 1.95 -7.97
N PHE A 242 20.24 1.79 -8.48
CA PHE A 242 19.15 2.75 -8.23
C PHE A 242 18.92 2.96 -6.73
N VAL A 243 18.88 1.88 -5.94
CA VAL A 243 18.66 1.95 -4.49
C VAL A 243 19.83 2.64 -3.77
N VAL A 244 21.07 2.21 -4.05
CA VAL A 244 22.27 2.69 -3.35
C VAL A 244 22.55 4.17 -3.65
N VAL A 245 22.37 4.61 -4.90
CA VAL A 245 22.61 6.02 -5.26
C VAL A 245 21.54 6.94 -4.66
N ASN A 246 20.26 6.56 -4.72
CA ASN A 246 19.18 7.39 -4.17
C ASN A 246 19.22 7.49 -2.63
N LYS A 247 19.58 6.41 -1.90
CA LYS A 247 19.70 6.43 -0.42
C LYS A 247 20.66 7.51 0.10
N ASN A 248 21.68 7.87 -0.67
CA ASN A 248 22.71 8.83 -0.28
C ASN A 248 22.43 10.29 -0.70
N ALA A 249 21.54 10.52 -1.68
CA ALA A 249 21.37 11.83 -2.33
C ALA A 249 20.13 12.64 -1.87
N LYS A 250 19.08 11.97 -1.37
CA LYS A 250 17.91 12.61 -0.78
C LYS A 250 17.24 11.63 0.19
N ARG A 251 16.62 12.13 1.27
CA ARG A 251 15.88 11.25 2.20
C ARG A 251 14.68 10.64 1.46
N ILE A 252 14.77 9.35 1.19
CA ILE A 252 13.67 8.53 0.65
C ILE A 252 12.52 8.53 1.68
N SER A 253 11.26 8.47 1.25
CA SER A 253 10.13 8.34 2.17
C SER A 253 10.19 7.00 2.93
N PRO A 254 9.58 6.88 4.13
CA PRO A 254 9.58 5.62 4.86
C PRO A 254 8.92 4.46 4.08
N SER A 255 7.88 4.73 3.28
CA SER A 255 7.26 3.73 2.40
C SER A 255 8.25 3.25 1.34
N ARG A 256 8.91 4.16 0.62
CA ARG A 256 9.85 3.84 -0.45
C ARG A 256 11.18 3.28 0.07
N GLU A 257 11.58 3.59 1.30
CA GLU A 257 12.70 2.94 1.98
C GLU A 257 12.39 1.47 2.27
N LEU A 258 11.25 1.18 2.91
CA LEU A 258 10.80 -0.21 3.18
C LEU A 258 10.63 -1.01 1.90
N LEU A 259 9.99 -0.42 0.88
CA LEU A 259 9.79 -1.05 -0.41
C LEU A 259 11.10 -1.44 -1.12
N LEU A 260 12.22 -0.80 -0.77
CA LEU A 260 13.57 -1.08 -1.31
C LEU A 260 14.54 -1.70 -0.30
N ASP A 261 14.05 -2.19 0.85
CA ASP A 261 14.86 -2.87 1.87
C ASP A 261 14.89 -4.39 1.63
N ASP A 262 16.02 -4.91 1.14
CA ASP A 262 16.28 -6.34 0.91
C ASP A 262 16.86 -7.09 2.14
N GLU A 263 17.27 -6.40 3.20
CA GLU A 263 17.70 -7.03 4.47
C GLU A 263 16.51 -7.43 5.35
N ASP A 264 15.44 -6.64 5.30
CA ASP A 264 14.22 -6.84 6.08
C ASP A 264 13.30 -7.90 5.46
N LEU A 265 13.16 -9.03 6.17
CA LEU A 265 12.26 -10.13 5.80
C LEU A 265 10.79 -9.68 5.69
N ALA A 266 10.32 -8.79 6.57
CA ALA A 266 8.95 -8.29 6.53
C ALA A 266 8.70 -7.34 5.36
N ALA A 267 9.74 -6.61 4.92
CA ALA A 267 9.68 -5.81 3.70
C ALA A 267 9.62 -6.69 2.44
N ARG A 268 10.38 -7.79 2.41
CA ARG A 268 10.29 -8.80 1.35
C ARG A 268 8.93 -9.50 1.32
N MET A 269 8.33 -9.79 2.49
CA MET A 269 6.97 -10.33 2.59
C MET A 269 5.94 -9.35 2.03
N MET A 270 5.99 -8.07 2.45
CA MET A 270 5.14 -7.00 1.90
C MET A 270 5.28 -6.91 0.36
N ARG A 271 6.50 -6.93 -0.18
CA ARG A 271 6.73 -6.95 -1.64
C ARG A 271 6.11 -8.17 -2.31
N ASN A 272 6.16 -9.34 -1.67
CA ASN A 272 5.54 -10.56 -2.16
C ASN A 272 4.01 -10.45 -2.20
N THR A 273 3.37 -9.90 -1.16
CA THR A 273 1.92 -9.63 -1.13
C THR A 273 1.52 -8.61 -2.20
N LEU A 274 2.28 -7.53 -2.37
CA LEU A 274 2.03 -6.52 -3.41
C LEU A 274 2.25 -7.07 -4.83
N SER A 275 3.19 -7.98 -5.02
CA SER A 275 3.37 -8.71 -6.29
C SER A 275 2.19 -9.64 -6.57
N GLN A 276 1.74 -10.41 -5.56
CA GLN A 276 0.51 -11.22 -5.63
C GLN A 276 -0.75 -10.40 -5.92
N LEU A 277 -0.80 -9.11 -5.54
CA LEU A 277 -1.89 -8.18 -5.82
C LEU A 277 -1.82 -7.59 -7.24
N LYS A 278 -0.61 -7.38 -7.75
CA LYS A 278 -0.34 -6.91 -9.12
C LYS A 278 -0.67 -7.99 -10.15
N ASP A 279 -0.24 -9.23 -9.93
CA ASP A 279 -0.28 -10.30 -10.94
C ASP A 279 -1.63 -11.05 -10.99
N ARG A 280 -2.70 -10.43 -10.46
CA ARG A 280 -4.07 -10.98 -10.45
C ARG A 280 -4.74 -10.79 -11.81
N GLY A 281 -5.20 -11.88 -12.42
CA GLY A 281 -5.95 -11.87 -13.69
C GLY A 281 -7.28 -11.11 -13.62
N GLU A 282 -7.88 -10.80 -14.75
CA GLU A 282 -8.97 -9.80 -14.87
C GLU A 282 -10.38 -10.29 -14.45
N ASP A 283 -10.54 -11.58 -14.15
CA ASP A 283 -11.85 -12.27 -14.20
C ASP A 283 -12.75 -12.07 -12.97
N ASN A 284 -12.18 -11.78 -11.79
CA ASN A 284 -12.96 -11.55 -10.57
C ASN A 284 -12.97 -10.06 -10.17
N SER A 285 -14.18 -9.51 -10.00
CA SER A 285 -14.45 -8.12 -9.67
C SER A 285 -14.40 -7.79 -8.17
N SER A 286 -14.59 -8.76 -7.27
CA SER A 286 -14.56 -8.49 -5.80
C SER A 286 -13.14 -8.45 -5.24
N VAL A 287 -12.16 -8.93 -6.02
CA VAL A 287 -10.79 -9.18 -5.61
C VAL A 287 -9.97 -7.90 -5.64
N ALA A 288 -9.25 -7.64 -4.55
CA ALA A 288 -8.39 -6.49 -4.37
C ALA A 288 -7.27 -6.47 -5.41
N ARG A 289 -6.92 -5.28 -5.90
CA ARG A 289 -5.86 -5.10 -6.92
C ARG A 289 -4.77 -4.21 -6.37
N ILE A 290 -3.65 -4.12 -7.10
CA ILE A 290 -2.56 -3.22 -6.74
C ILE A 290 -3.02 -1.76 -6.59
N TYR A 291 -3.99 -1.30 -7.38
CA TYR A 291 -4.59 0.04 -7.27
C TYR A 291 -5.48 0.25 -6.02
N SER A 292 -5.79 -0.80 -5.25
CA SER A 292 -6.51 -0.69 -3.97
C SER A 292 -5.58 -0.30 -2.80
N PHE A 293 -4.26 -0.22 -3.06
CA PHE A 293 -3.22 -0.01 -2.06
C PHE A 293 -2.34 1.18 -2.43
N ALA A 294 -1.92 1.97 -1.43
CA ALA A 294 -0.92 3.01 -1.64
C ALA A 294 0.51 2.49 -1.46
N PHE A 295 1.37 2.71 -2.46
CA PHE A 295 2.76 2.22 -2.52
C PHE A 295 3.72 3.25 -3.14
N GLY A 296 3.65 4.51 -2.71
CA GLY A 296 4.50 5.59 -3.25
C GLY A 296 4.77 6.74 -2.28
N ASP A 297 5.31 7.83 -2.83
CA ASP A 297 5.71 9.05 -2.09
C ASP A 297 4.52 10.02 -1.82
N SER A 298 3.27 9.55 -1.83
CA SER A 298 2.06 10.36 -1.54
C SER A 298 1.92 10.83 -0.08
N LEU A 299 2.96 10.64 0.73
CA LEU A 299 3.07 11.08 2.12
C LEU A 299 3.79 12.44 2.21
N SER A 300 3.38 13.44 1.43
CA SER A 300 3.90 14.81 1.58
C SER A 300 3.39 15.51 2.84
N ASP A 301 2.35 14.99 3.52
CA ASP A 301 1.76 15.63 4.71
C ASP A 301 1.11 14.68 5.76
N ALA A 302 1.26 13.36 5.58
CA ALA A 302 0.70 12.33 6.47
C ALA A 302 1.74 11.67 7.42
N ASP A 303 3.02 12.08 7.35
CA ASP A 303 4.01 11.87 8.42
C ASP A 303 3.98 13.04 9.45
N THR A 304 3.47 14.21 9.05
CA THR A 304 3.27 15.39 9.92
C THR A 304 1.92 15.38 10.63
N ARG A 305 0.88 14.82 10.00
CA ARG A 305 -0.41 14.54 10.64
C ARG A 305 -0.49 13.07 11.01
N LYS A 306 -0.91 12.78 12.25
CA LYS A 306 -1.35 11.43 12.67
C LYS A 306 -2.67 11.02 11.97
N SER A 307 -2.75 11.04 10.64
CA SER A 307 -3.99 10.72 9.92
C SER A 307 -4.32 9.24 10.09
N GLU A 308 -5.42 9.01 10.81
CA GLU A 308 -5.84 7.73 11.38
C GLU A 308 -6.37 6.74 10.33
N VAL A 309 -6.84 7.30 9.22
CA VAL A 309 -7.39 6.62 8.05
C VAL A 309 -6.36 6.70 6.92
N VAL A 310 -6.28 5.66 6.08
CA VAL A 310 -5.60 5.78 4.78
C VAL A 310 -6.43 6.73 3.91
N THR A 311 -6.08 8.01 3.92
CA THR A 311 -6.67 9.01 3.03
C THR A 311 -5.93 9.03 1.69
N GLY A 312 -5.94 7.88 1.00
CA GLY A 312 -5.77 7.83 -0.46
C GLY A 312 -7.13 8.05 -1.12
N GLN A 313 -7.18 8.63 -2.31
CA GLN A 313 -8.45 8.97 -2.95
C GLN A 313 -9.31 7.73 -3.27
N LEU A 314 -8.68 6.58 -3.50
CA LEU A 314 -9.37 5.28 -3.62
C LEU A 314 -8.71 4.10 -2.85
N GLU A 315 -7.56 4.31 -2.22
CA GLU A 315 -6.81 3.24 -1.56
C GLU A 315 -7.23 3.07 -0.09
N TYR A 316 -7.60 1.84 0.31
CA TYR A 316 -7.99 1.54 1.70
C TYR A 316 -6.86 0.94 2.55
N CYS A 317 -5.71 0.61 1.95
CA CYS A 317 -4.55 0.04 2.64
C CYS A 317 -3.25 0.63 2.07
N THR A 318 -2.12 0.47 2.76
CA THR A 318 -0.81 0.92 2.26
C THR A 318 0.26 -0.16 2.43
N ALA A 319 1.32 -0.06 1.64
CA ALA A 319 2.53 -0.86 1.80
C ALA A 319 3.05 -0.83 3.26
N VAL A 320 3.04 0.33 3.91
CA VAL A 320 3.47 0.48 5.31
C VAL A 320 2.58 -0.32 6.28
N VAL A 321 1.27 -0.41 6.01
CA VAL A 321 0.36 -1.23 6.83
C VAL A 321 0.60 -2.72 6.63
N LEU A 322 0.74 -3.18 5.38
CA LEU A 322 1.12 -4.58 5.07
C LEU A 322 2.43 -4.97 5.77
N HIS A 323 3.45 -4.10 5.69
CA HIS A 323 4.72 -4.28 6.38
C HIS A 323 4.57 -4.41 7.90
N LYS A 324 3.79 -3.51 8.54
CA LYS A 324 3.51 -3.58 9.98
C LYS A 324 2.82 -4.88 10.37
N ILE A 325 1.88 -5.36 9.56
CA ILE A 325 1.18 -6.63 9.81
C ILE A 325 2.14 -7.81 9.71
N HIS A 326 2.95 -7.90 8.65
CA HIS A 326 3.98 -8.94 8.54
C HIS A 326 5.00 -8.88 9.70
N CYS A 327 5.40 -7.68 10.14
CA CYS A 327 6.21 -7.52 11.35
C CYS A 327 5.53 -8.09 12.58
N ALA A 328 4.24 -7.78 12.80
CA ALA A 328 3.48 -8.24 13.95
C ALA A 328 3.30 -9.76 13.95
N ILE A 329 2.85 -10.34 12.83
CA ILE A 329 2.52 -11.76 12.73
C ILE A 329 3.78 -12.62 12.76
N SER A 330 4.87 -12.26 12.07
CA SER A 330 6.06 -13.13 11.96
C SER A 330 7.12 -12.86 13.03
N PHE A 331 7.18 -11.65 13.58
CA PHE A 331 8.25 -11.22 14.50
C PHE A 331 7.74 -10.58 15.80
N GLY A 332 6.42 -10.50 16.02
CA GLY A 332 5.84 -9.93 17.24
C GLY A 332 6.21 -10.68 18.52
N MET A 333 6.01 -10.03 19.67
CA MET A 333 6.13 -10.68 20.98
C MET A 333 5.05 -11.77 21.14
N LYS A 334 5.41 -12.95 21.65
CA LYS A 334 4.47 -14.09 21.80
C LYS A 334 3.25 -13.71 22.63
N ASP A 335 3.46 -12.97 23.71
CA ASP A 335 2.40 -12.53 24.61
C ASP A 335 1.39 -11.57 23.97
N ALA A 336 1.72 -10.90 22.87
CA ALA A 336 0.77 -10.03 22.17
C ALA A 336 -0.42 -10.82 21.60
N PHE A 337 -0.28 -12.14 21.44
CA PHE A 337 -1.32 -13.05 20.95
C PHE A 337 -2.21 -13.61 22.09
N ASN A 338 -1.89 -13.34 23.35
CA ASN A 338 -2.76 -13.69 24.48
C ASN A 338 -4.00 -12.77 24.49
N LEU A 339 -5.19 -13.35 24.68
CA LEU A 339 -6.43 -12.57 24.71
C LEU A 339 -6.61 -11.77 26.01
N ASP A 340 -6.18 -12.32 27.14
CA ASP A 340 -6.39 -11.72 28.47
C ASP A 340 -5.36 -10.61 28.82
N GLU A 341 -4.33 -10.40 27.99
CA GLU A 341 -3.26 -9.43 28.23
C GLU A 341 -3.38 -8.21 27.29
N SER A 342 -4.23 -7.27 27.69
CA SER A 342 -4.70 -6.13 26.89
C SER A 342 -3.72 -4.94 26.76
N THR A 343 -2.46 -5.09 27.15
CA THR A 343 -1.51 -3.96 27.34
C THR A 343 -0.13 -4.14 26.71
N LYS A 344 0.15 -5.29 26.08
CA LYS A 344 1.52 -5.62 25.63
C LYS A 344 1.84 -5.07 24.24
N ASP A 345 3.01 -4.45 24.13
CA ASP A 345 3.59 -3.95 22.87
C ASP A 345 3.84 -5.13 21.90
N ILE A 346 3.40 -5.00 20.66
CA ILE A 346 3.71 -5.97 19.59
C ILE A 346 5.22 -5.99 19.31
N THR A 347 5.88 -4.84 19.49
CA THR A 347 7.30 -4.62 19.20
C THR A 347 8.16 -4.83 20.44
N HIS A 348 9.43 -5.18 20.24
CA HIS A 348 10.41 -5.11 21.32
C HIS A 348 10.95 -3.68 21.39
N SER A 349 10.26 -2.79 22.11
CA SER A 349 10.71 -1.42 22.40
C SER A 349 11.11 -0.64 21.13
N ARG A 350 10.12 -0.31 20.28
CA ARG A 350 10.24 0.41 18.99
C ARG A 350 10.93 -0.33 17.84
N ARG A 351 11.50 -1.53 18.03
CA ARG A 351 11.97 -2.38 16.91
C ARG A 351 11.62 -3.83 17.15
N THR A 352 10.81 -4.40 16.26
CA THR A 352 10.46 -5.82 16.28
C THR A 352 11.71 -6.69 16.02
N LYS A 353 12.27 -7.27 17.09
CA LYS A 353 13.51 -8.08 17.07
C LYS A 353 13.33 -9.46 17.72
N ASN A 354 12.10 -9.99 17.74
CA ASN A 354 11.89 -11.35 18.24
C ASN A 354 12.47 -12.37 17.25
N LYS A 355 13.20 -13.36 17.77
CA LYS A 355 13.74 -14.51 17.02
C LYS A 355 12.84 -15.74 17.21
N GLU A 356 12.40 -15.95 18.45
CA GLU A 356 11.64 -17.11 18.90
C GLU A 356 10.34 -17.29 18.10
N ARG A 357 9.65 -16.20 17.76
CA ARG A 357 8.41 -16.30 16.98
C ARG A 357 8.65 -16.78 15.55
N CYS A 358 9.64 -16.22 14.86
CA CYS A 358 9.98 -16.64 13.50
C CYS A 358 10.42 -18.12 13.47
N GLU A 359 11.22 -18.54 14.45
CA GLU A 359 11.61 -19.94 14.67
C GLU A 359 10.41 -20.87 14.92
N ASP A 360 9.51 -20.50 15.85
CA ASP A 360 8.29 -21.25 16.21
C ASP A 360 7.26 -21.35 15.06
N LEU A 361 7.25 -20.38 14.15
CA LEU A 361 6.43 -20.40 12.93
C LEU A 361 7.03 -21.30 11.83
N LEU A 362 8.36 -21.46 11.76
CA LEU A 362 9.05 -22.23 10.72
C LEU A 362 9.31 -23.70 11.09
N ARG A 363 8.84 -24.18 12.24
CA ARG A 363 8.96 -25.58 12.66
C ARG A 363 8.34 -26.55 11.65
N GLY A 364 9.01 -27.68 11.41
CA GLY A 364 8.60 -28.70 10.46
C GLY A 364 8.87 -28.36 9.00
N THR A 365 9.58 -27.25 8.73
CA THR A 365 10.04 -26.86 7.39
C THR A 365 11.52 -27.17 7.22
N GLU A 366 12.01 -27.16 5.96
CA GLU A 366 13.44 -27.31 5.68
C GLU A 366 14.33 -26.27 6.37
N LEU A 367 13.77 -25.12 6.78
CA LEU A 367 14.53 -24.03 7.37
C LEU A 367 14.87 -24.26 8.85
N GLU A 368 14.04 -25.03 9.59
CA GLU A 368 14.22 -25.34 11.01
C GLU A 368 15.63 -25.90 11.31
N GLN A 369 16.18 -26.69 10.38
CA GLN A 369 17.52 -27.30 10.50
C GLN A 369 18.63 -26.52 9.78
N LYS A 370 18.28 -25.57 8.90
CA LYS A 370 19.24 -24.84 8.05
C LYS A 370 19.58 -23.44 8.59
N TRP A 371 18.70 -22.83 9.39
CA TRP A 371 18.83 -21.46 9.86
C TRP A 371 19.38 -21.36 11.29
N ASN A 372 20.42 -20.53 11.45
CA ASN A 372 21.01 -20.19 12.76
C ASN A 372 20.57 -18.82 13.30
N TYR A 373 19.84 -18.03 12.51
CA TYR A 373 19.40 -16.68 12.85
C TYR A 373 17.97 -16.46 12.34
N TYR A 374 17.06 -16.03 13.22
CA TYR A 374 15.63 -15.91 12.92
C TYR A 374 15.08 -14.48 13.09
N ASP A 375 15.91 -13.46 13.34
CA ASP A 375 15.42 -12.09 13.46
C ASP A 375 15.01 -11.49 12.11
N ARG A 376 14.18 -10.44 12.17
CA ARG A 376 13.64 -9.71 11.00
C ARG A 376 14.71 -9.26 9.99
N PHE A 377 15.94 -8.98 10.41
CA PHE A 377 17.04 -8.49 9.55
C PHE A 377 18.07 -9.58 9.26
N SER A 378 17.75 -10.84 9.53
CA SER A 378 18.66 -11.97 9.35
C SER A 378 18.86 -12.40 7.89
N GLY A 379 18.08 -11.87 6.95
CA GLY A 379 18.10 -12.27 5.54
C GLY A 379 19.49 -12.17 4.88
N LYS A 380 20.34 -11.22 5.32
CA LYS A 380 21.72 -11.07 4.84
C LYS A 380 22.71 -12.16 5.29
N TYR A 381 22.35 -12.96 6.28
CA TYR A 381 23.19 -14.05 6.80
C TYR A 381 22.88 -15.42 6.17
N HIS A 382 21.89 -15.49 5.27
CA HIS A 382 21.38 -16.73 4.69
C HIS A 382 21.42 -16.72 3.15
N PRO A 383 21.52 -17.89 2.49
CA PRO A 383 21.45 -17.97 1.02
C PRO A 383 20.13 -17.46 0.45
N LEU A 384 20.17 -16.70 -0.65
CA LEU A 384 19.01 -16.02 -1.26
C LEU A 384 17.79 -16.94 -1.48
N GLN A 385 18.02 -18.19 -1.90
CA GLN A 385 16.96 -19.19 -2.11
C GLN A 385 16.26 -19.56 -0.79
N GLN A 386 17.01 -19.72 0.31
CA GLN A 386 16.44 -20.00 1.63
C GLN A 386 15.70 -18.78 2.18
N VAL A 387 16.20 -17.57 1.94
CA VAL A 387 15.50 -16.33 2.30
C VAL A 387 14.19 -16.20 1.52
N GLN A 388 14.17 -16.53 0.23
CA GLN A 388 12.93 -16.52 -0.54
C GLN A 388 11.94 -17.58 -0.05
N LEU A 389 12.40 -18.78 0.31
CA LEU A 389 11.57 -19.79 0.94
C LEU A 389 10.97 -19.29 2.26
N ALA A 390 11.78 -18.64 3.12
CA ALA A 390 11.31 -18.07 4.39
C ALA A 390 10.26 -16.96 4.18
N VAL A 391 10.52 -16.05 3.24
CA VAL A 391 9.59 -14.97 2.86
C VAL A 391 8.27 -15.53 2.33
N ASN A 392 8.32 -16.60 1.53
CA ASN A 392 7.12 -17.29 1.05
C ASN A 392 6.36 -17.96 2.20
N LEU A 393 7.04 -18.71 3.08
CA LEU A 393 6.43 -19.43 4.19
C LEU A 393 5.80 -18.49 5.23
N LEU A 394 6.56 -17.49 5.71
CA LEU A 394 6.10 -16.50 6.68
C LEU A 394 5.04 -15.57 6.07
N GLY A 395 5.23 -15.14 4.82
CA GLY A 395 4.27 -14.31 4.08
C GLY A 395 2.93 -15.02 3.95
N ASN A 396 2.93 -16.28 3.50
CA ASN A 396 1.74 -17.12 3.35
C ASN A 396 0.93 -17.26 4.64
N LEU A 397 1.57 -17.42 5.82
CA LEU A 397 0.86 -17.45 7.10
C LEU A 397 0.07 -16.15 7.40
N THR A 398 0.53 -15.01 6.87
CA THR A 398 -0.17 -13.72 6.97
C THR A 398 -1.19 -13.54 5.83
N ASP A 399 -0.80 -13.89 4.61
CA ASP A 399 -1.59 -13.66 3.39
C ASP A 399 -2.87 -14.51 3.34
N VAL A 400 -2.88 -15.73 3.92
CA VAL A 400 -4.14 -16.51 4.08
C VAL A 400 -5.14 -15.87 5.03
N VAL A 401 -4.75 -14.81 5.74
CA VAL A 401 -5.63 -13.99 6.57
C VAL A 401 -5.96 -12.68 5.87
N LEU A 402 -4.96 -12.00 5.31
CA LEU A 402 -5.12 -10.70 4.67
C LEU A 402 -5.82 -10.74 3.31
N LEU A 403 -5.47 -11.66 2.42
CA LEU A 403 -6.05 -11.70 1.09
C LEU A 403 -7.55 -12.02 1.15
N PRO A 404 -8.03 -13.01 1.95
CA PRO A 404 -9.47 -13.21 2.14
C PRO A 404 -10.18 -12.00 2.78
N LEU A 405 -9.53 -11.28 3.72
CA LEU A 405 -10.08 -10.02 4.23
C LEU A 405 -10.29 -9.01 3.09
N PHE A 406 -9.28 -8.75 2.26
CA PHE A 406 -9.40 -7.75 1.20
C PHE A 406 -10.28 -8.19 0.01
N ASP A 407 -10.39 -9.49 -0.26
CA ASP A 407 -11.07 -10.04 -1.45
C ASP A 407 -12.53 -10.44 -1.22
N GLN A 408 -12.89 -10.75 0.03
CA GLN A 408 -14.16 -11.40 0.37
C GLN A 408 -14.88 -10.76 1.56
N PHE A 409 -14.25 -9.89 2.37
CA PHE A 409 -14.97 -9.18 3.43
C PHE A 409 -15.95 -8.21 2.78
N THR A 410 -17.26 -8.34 3.05
CA THR A 410 -18.34 -7.68 2.30
C THR A 410 -18.03 -6.20 1.99
N PRO A 411 -17.62 -5.34 2.96
CA PRO A 411 -17.31 -3.93 2.67
C PRO A 411 -16.16 -3.70 1.67
N PHE A 412 -15.08 -4.49 1.73
CA PHE A 412 -13.99 -4.39 0.74
C PHE A 412 -14.36 -5.02 -0.60
N ALA A 413 -15.05 -6.17 -0.57
CA ALA A 413 -15.51 -6.88 -1.77
C ALA A 413 -16.42 -6.00 -2.66
N VAL A 414 -17.40 -5.30 -2.07
CA VAL A 414 -18.29 -4.39 -2.82
C VAL A 414 -17.58 -3.12 -3.30
N TYR A 415 -16.58 -2.65 -2.55
CA TYR A 415 -15.74 -1.52 -2.91
C TYR A 415 -14.85 -1.84 -4.12
N ASN A 416 -14.15 -2.99 -4.09
CA ASN A 416 -13.37 -3.51 -5.22
C ASN A 416 -14.24 -3.66 -6.48
N GLN A 417 -15.48 -4.16 -6.33
CA GLN A 417 -16.42 -4.27 -7.45
C GLN A 417 -16.79 -2.89 -8.02
N ALA A 418 -17.05 -1.89 -7.16
CA ALA A 418 -17.32 -0.52 -7.61
C ALA A 418 -16.12 0.12 -8.33
N MET A 419 -14.90 -0.07 -7.81
CA MET A 419 -13.67 0.36 -8.50
C MET A 419 -13.52 -0.32 -9.87
N ARG A 420 -13.76 -1.64 -9.94
CA ARG A 420 -13.61 -2.42 -11.18
C ARG A 420 -14.63 -2.02 -12.24
N GLU A 421 -15.86 -1.69 -11.86
CA GLU A 421 -16.87 -1.15 -12.77
C GLU A 421 -16.44 0.19 -13.39
N VAL A 422 -15.88 1.10 -12.59
CA VAL A 422 -15.37 2.40 -13.10
C VAL A 422 -14.11 2.22 -13.95
N TYR A 423 -13.20 1.32 -13.57
CA TYR A 423 -12.05 0.91 -14.37
C TYR A 423 -12.49 0.42 -15.76
N GLN A 424 -13.45 -0.51 -15.82
CA GLN A 424 -13.96 -1.06 -17.08
C GLN A 424 -14.70 -0.01 -17.92
N GLN A 425 -15.47 0.88 -17.29
CA GLN A 425 -16.16 1.98 -17.99
C GLN A 425 -15.17 2.95 -18.64
N LEU A 426 -14.15 3.40 -17.91
CA LEU A 426 -13.10 4.26 -18.45
C LEU A 426 -12.25 3.59 -19.54
N GLN A 427 -12.25 2.25 -19.59
CA GLN A 427 -11.63 1.47 -20.67
C GLN A 427 -12.55 1.17 -21.86
N THR A 428 -13.79 1.65 -21.88
CA THR A 428 -14.66 1.52 -23.07
C THR A 428 -14.09 2.28 -24.27
N PRO A 429 -14.29 1.81 -25.52
CA PRO A 429 -13.76 2.46 -26.72
C PRO A 429 -14.16 3.94 -26.87
N LEU A 430 -15.34 4.31 -26.38
CA LEU A 430 -15.81 5.69 -26.38
C LEU A 430 -14.92 6.57 -25.48
N LEU A 431 -14.86 6.26 -24.18
CA LEU A 431 -14.13 7.08 -23.21
C LEU A 431 -12.61 7.05 -23.41
N ARG A 432 -12.06 5.98 -24.01
CA ARG A 432 -10.63 5.90 -24.39
C ARG A 432 -10.22 6.82 -25.54
N THR A 433 -11.16 7.53 -26.19
CA THR A 433 -10.85 8.58 -27.18
C THR A 433 -10.86 9.99 -26.61
N GLU A 434 -11.36 10.17 -25.38
CA GLU A 434 -11.51 11.49 -24.76
C GLU A 434 -10.37 11.80 -23.79
N GLU A 435 -9.61 12.86 -24.06
CA GLU A 435 -8.40 13.21 -23.31
C GLU A 435 -8.65 13.34 -21.79
N ILE A 436 -9.80 13.91 -21.40
CA ILE A 436 -10.18 14.07 -20.00
C ILE A 436 -10.37 12.72 -19.29
N HIS A 437 -10.92 11.73 -19.97
CA HIS A 437 -11.17 10.39 -19.43
C HIS A 437 -9.90 9.52 -19.40
N ILE A 438 -9.01 9.70 -20.38
CA ILE A 438 -7.65 9.13 -20.34
C ILE A 438 -6.89 9.68 -19.12
N LYS A 439 -6.95 11.00 -18.88
CA LYS A 439 -6.36 11.62 -17.68
C LYS A 439 -7.00 11.08 -16.40
N SER A 440 -8.33 11.01 -16.31
CA SER A 440 -9.01 10.43 -15.14
C SER A 440 -8.60 8.98 -14.87
N PHE A 441 -8.50 8.13 -15.89
CA PHE A 441 -8.03 6.75 -15.74
C PHE A 441 -6.61 6.69 -15.16
N ASN A 442 -5.70 7.52 -15.67
CA ASN A 442 -4.32 7.55 -15.18
C ASN A 442 -4.23 8.04 -13.72
N LEU A 443 -5.01 9.07 -13.36
CA LEU A 443 -5.04 9.63 -12.01
C LEU A 443 -5.59 8.63 -10.99
N LEU A 444 -6.62 7.86 -11.35
CA LEU A 444 -7.30 6.91 -10.46
C LEU A 444 -6.62 5.53 -10.38
N PHE A 445 -5.95 5.07 -11.44
CA PHE A 445 -5.52 3.66 -11.53
C PHE A 445 -4.06 3.41 -11.97
N GLU A 446 -3.31 4.41 -12.47
CA GLU A 446 -1.91 4.18 -12.88
C GLU A 446 -0.88 4.35 -11.75
N GLY A 447 -1.25 4.82 -10.55
CA GLY A 447 -0.37 4.78 -9.37
C GLY A 447 -0.75 5.75 -8.23
N SER A 448 -0.48 5.32 -6.99
CA SER A 448 -0.95 5.95 -5.74
C SER A 448 -0.37 7.31 -5.35
N ALA A 449 0.32 7.97 -6.27
CA ALA A 449 0.89 9.32 -6.08
C ALA A 449 0.59 10.26 -7.27
N VAL A 450 -0.01 9.75 -8.36
CA VAL A 450 -0.21 10.52 -9.59
C VAL A 450 -1.23 11.64 -9.37
N GLN A 451 -2.33 11.37 -8.64
CA GLN A 451 -3.34 12.38 -8.33
C GLN A 451 -2.83 13.47 -7.39
N ALA A 452 -2.08 13.13 -6.33
CA ALA A 452 -1.47 14.12 -5.43
C ALA A 452 -0.51 15.07 -6.18
N ILE A 453 0.35 14.54 -7.06
CA ILE A 453 1.25 15.35 -7.91
C ILE A 453 0.46 16.27 -8.86
N PHE A 454 -0.72 15.82 -9.32
CA PHE A 454 -1.60 16.59 -10.19
C PHE A 454 -2.38 17.69 -9.44
N GLU A 455 -2.78 17.45 -8.20
CA GLU A 455 -3.36 18.47 -7.31
C GLU A 455 -2.32 19.56 -6.97
N ASP A 456 -1.08 19.15 -6.65
CA ASP A 456 0.08 20.05 -6.52
C ASP A 456 0.32 20.87 -7.79
N HIS A 457 0.21 20.24 -8.98
CA HIS A 457 0.32 20.94 -10.26
C HIS A 457 -0.76 22.04 -10.38
N ILE A 458 -2.01 21.73 -10.03
CA ILE A 458 -3.12 22.70 -10.02
C ILE A 458 -2.85 23.83 -9.01
N HIS A 459 -2.26 23.54 -7.85
CA HIS A 459 -1.87 24.58 -6.88
C HIS A 459 -0.81 25.51 -7.47
N ARG A 460 0.29 24.98 -8.01
CA ARG A 460 1.37 25.77 -8.63
C ARG A 460 0.87 26.63 -9.79
N LEU A 461 -0.07 26.12 -10.61
CA LEU A 461 -0.70 26.91 -11.68
C LEU A 461 -1.54 28.08 -11.14
N LYS A 462 -2.27 27.90 -10.02
CA LYS A 462 -2.99 28.99 -9.35
C LYS A 462 -2.02 30.04 -8.81
N ASP A 463 -0.95 29.62 -8.13
CA ASP A 463 0.04 30.53 -7.55
C ASP A 463 0.74 31.36 -8.64
N LYS A 464 1.10 30.73 -9.76
CA LYS A 464 1.70 31.40 -10.93
C LYS A 464 0.75 32.43 -11.55
N LEU A 465 -0.55 32.10 -11.63
CA LEU A 465 -1.59 33.03 -12.10
C LEU A 465 -1.73 34.24 -11.16
N ASN A 466 -1.86 34.00 -9.85
CA ASN A 466 -1.98 35.05 -8.83
C ASN A 466 -0.76 35.98 -8.86
N LYS A 467 0.45 35.40 -8.89
CA LYS A 467 1.70 36.17 -8.96
C LYS A 467 1.77 37.05 -10.21
N TYR A 468 1.31 36.58 -11.37
CA TYR A 468 1.30 37.40 -12.59
C TYR A 468 0.27 38.53 -12.51
N GLN A 469 -0.86 38.33 -11.82
CA GLN A 469 -1.85 39.38 -11.53
C GLN A 469 -1.26 40.45 -10.59
N GLU A 470 -0.59 40.04 -9.52
CA GLU A 470 0.09 40.93 -8.56
C GLU A 470 1.25 41.72 -9.21
N GLU A 471 2.04 41.08 -10.08
CA GLU A 471 3.14 41.71 -10.81
C GLU A 471 2.69 42.53 -12.03
N GLY A 472 1.38 42.60 -12.32
CA GLY A 472 0.83 43.33 -13.48
C GLY A 472 1.26 42.77 -14.84
N LYS A 473 1.69 41.50 -14.90
CA LYS A 473 2.19 40.85 -16.11
C LYS A 473 1.04 40.33 -16.97
N PRO A 474 1.16 40.36 -18.31
CA PRO A 474 0.16 39.77 -19.19
C PRO A 474 0.08 38.26 -18.95
N ILE A 475 -1.11 37.80 -18.57
CA ILE A 475 -1.41 36.37 -18.44
C ILE A 475 -1.59 35.80 -19.85
N SER A 476 -0.87 34.73 -20.19
CA SER A 476 -1.08 34.06 -21.47
C SER A 476 -2.38 33.25 -21.47
N ASP A 477 -3.10 33.27 -22.61
CA ASP A 477 -4.26 32.39 -22.84
C ASP A 477 -3.92 30.92 -22.58
N TYR A 478 -2.67 30.55 -22.89
CA TYR A 478 -2.11 29.24 -22.58
C TYR A 478 -2.23 28.88 -21.10
N LEU A 479 -1.76 29.74 -20.18
CA LEU A 479 -1.80 29.46 -18.73
C LEU A 479 -3.25 29.34 -18.23
N HIS A 480 -4.15 30.17 -18.77
CA HIS A 480 -5.57 30.11 -18.47
C HIS A 480 -6.21 28.79 -18.96
N ASN A 481 -5.88 28.36 -20.18
CA ASN A 481 -6.35 27.11 -20.76
C ASN A 481 -5.81 25.88 -20.03
N GLN A 482 -4.52 25.86 -19.64
CA GLN A 482 -3.95 24.76 -18.86
C GLN A 482 -4.61 24.64 -17.47
N LEU A 483 -4.82 25.76 -16.77
CA LEU A 483 -5.51 25.74 -15.47
C LEU A 483 -6.98 25.32 -15.61
N LYS A 484 -7.64 25.66 -16.74
CA LYS A 484 -9.01 25.25 -17.04
C LYS A 484 -9.09 23.74 -17.34
N ASP A 485 -8.21 23.21 -18.17
CA ASP A 485 -8.10 21.78 -18.48
C ASP A 485 -7.81 20.95 -17.22
N ALA A 486 -6.85 21.37 -16.39
CA ALA A 486 -6.52 20.68 -15.16
C ALA A 486 -7.68 20.70 -14.15
N LYS A 487 -8.40 21.83 -14.01
CA LYS A 487 -9.62 21.92 -13.19
C LYS A 487 -10.77 21.04 -13.72
N ASN A 488 -10.94 20.96 -15.04
CA ASN A 488 -11.95 20.09 -15.65
C ASN A 488 -11.61 18.62 -15.40
N THR A 489 -10.35 18.25 -15.57
CA THR A 489 -9.82 16.90 -15.29
C THR A 489 -10.04 16.52 -13.83
N LEU A 490 -9.74 17.40 -12.87
CA LEU A 490 -9.98 17.15 -11.45
C LEU A 490 -11.48 16.94 -11.15
N LYS A 491 -12.37 17.78 -11.71
CA LYS A 491 -13.82 17.58 -11.58
C LYS A 491 -14.33 16.26 -12.17
N ALA A 492 -13.74 15.81 -13.28
CA ALA A 492 -14.06 14.51 -13.85
C ALA A 492 -13.63 13.38 -12.90
N VAL A 493 -12.42 13.47 -12.31
CA VAL A 493 -11.93 12.55 -11.28
C VAL A 493 -12.85 12.52 -10.05
N GLU A 494 -13.19 13.68 -9.47
CA GLU A 494 -14.16 13.81 -8.36
C GLU A 494 -15.49 13.10 -8.69
N SER A 495 -16.02 13.29 -9.90
CA SER A 495 -17.25 12.63 -10.35
C SER A 495 -17.13 11.11 -10.49
N TRP A 496 -15.95 10.57 -10.79
CA TRP A 496 -15.72 9.12 -10.84
C TRP A 496 -15.54 8.53 -9.44
N GLU A 497 -14.83 9.22 -8.55
CA GLU A 497 -14.74 8.83 -7.14
C GLU A 497 -16.12 8.78 -6.48
N ASP A 498 -16.96 9.80 -6.70
CA ASP A 498 -18.31 9.86 -6.14
C ASP A 498 -19.20 8.74 -6.68
N LYS A 499 -18.99 8.32 -7.94
CA LYS A 499 -19.62 7.12 -8.50
C LYS A 499 -19.16 5.84 -7.81
N ILE A 500 -17.87 5.71 -7.47
CA ILE A 500 -17.34 4.56 -6.71
C ILE A 500 -17.94 4.54 -5.29
N LYS A 501 -17.95 5.70 -4.59
CA LYS A 501 -18.52 5.85 -3.24
C LYS A 501 -20.02 5.46 -3.23
N LEU A 502 -20.78 5.91 -4.23
CA LEU A 502 -22.20 5.62 -4.38
C LEU A 502 -22.47 4.16 -4.74
N ASN A 503 -21.81 3.60 -5.76
CA ASN A 503 -21.96 2.19 -6.13
C ASN A 503 -21.60 1.25 -4.97
N THR A 504 -20.59 1.62 -4.17
CA THR A 504 -20.21 0.90 -2.94
C THR A 504 -21.33 0.94 -1.92
N ALA A 505 -21.84 2.13 -1.59
CA ALA A 505 -22.90 2.30 -0.59
C ALA A 505 -24.19 1.56 -0.99
N CYS A 506 -24.57 1.63 -2.26
CA CYS A 506 -25.71 0.88 -2.81
C CYS A 506 -25.55 -0.64 -2.58
N LYS A 507 -24.41 -1.22 -2.99
CA LYS A 507 -24.16 -2.67 -2.83
C LYS A 507 -24.06 -3.11 -1.38
N LEU A 508 -23.37 -2.32 -0.54
CA LEU A 508 -23.17 -2.63 0.88
C LEU A 508 -24.50 -2.78 1.64
N PHE A 509 -25.54 -2.04 1.24
CA PHE A 509 -26.84 -2.05 1.90
C PHE A 509 -27.97 -2.63 1.03
N SER A 510 -27.64 -3.36 -0.05
CA SER A 510 -28.59 -4.00 -0.97
C SER A 510 -29.60 -3.02 -1.60
N ILE A 511 -29.14 -1.85 -2.05
CA ILE A 511 -29.96 -0.83 -2.71
C ILE A 511 -29.76 -0.85 -4.23
N GLU A 512 -30.86 -0.80 -4.98
CA GLU A 512 -30.88 -0.66 -6.44
C GLU A 512 -30.56 0.79 -6.84
N CYS A 513 -29.30 1.05 -7.18
CA CYS A 513 -28.72 2.39 -7.25
C CYS A 513 -29.46 3.34 -8.21
N ASP A 514 -29.79 2.90 -9.43
CA ASP A 514 -30.46 3.75 -10.43
C ASP A 514 -31.85 4.19 -9.96
N ARG A 515 -32.68 3.23 -9.50
CA ARG A 515 -34.02 3.54 -8.96
C ARG A 515 -33.97 4.35 -7.68
N PHE A 516 -32.95 4.17 -6.85
CA PHE A 516 -32.77 4.98 -5.65
C PHE A 516 -32.53 6.45 -6.02
N LEU A 517 -31.67 6.73 -7.00
CA LEU A 517 -31.38 8.10 -7.45
C LEU A 517 -32.58 8.80 -8.10
N ASP A 518 -33.41 8.07 -8.85
CA ASP A 518 -34.60 8.65 -9.51
C ASP A 518 -35.71 9.05 -8.52
N ASN A 519 -35.81 8.37 -7.37
CA ASN A 519 -36.99 8.47 -6.48
C ASN A 519 -36.73 9.12 -5.11
N ASN A 520 -35.48 9.31 -4.69
CA ASN A 520 -35.13 9.75 -3.34
C ASN A 520 -34.46 11.13 -3.31
N SER A 521 -34.46 11.77 -2.15
CA SER A 521 -33.88 13.10 -1.94
C SER A 521 -32.35 13.09 -1.81
N GLU A 522 -31.72 14.23 -2.11
CA GLU A 522 -30.29 14.44 -1.83
C GLU A 522 -29.92 14.29 -0.34
N ASN A 523 -30.90 14.33 0.58
CA ASN A 523 -30.65 14.05 2.00
C ASN A 523 -30.51 12.54 2.26
N GLU A 524 -31.37 11.71 1.66
CA GLU A 524 -31.30 10.24 1.78
C GLU A 524 -30.02 9.70 1.13
N LYS A 525 -29.61 10.27 -0.01
CA LYS A 525 -28.31 10.00 -0.65
C LYS A 525 -27.12 10.36 0.26
N LYS A 526 -27.18 11.49 0.97
CA LYS A 526 -26.14 11.87 1.95
C LYS A 526 -26.10 10.92 3.14
N GLU A 527 -27.26 10.49 3.66
CA GLU A 527 -27.32 9.50 4.73
C GLU A 527 -26.70 8.17 4.29
N LEU A 528 -27.12 7.65 3.13
CA LEU A 528 -26.57 6.44 2.51
C LEU A 528 -25.03 6.47 2.43
N LEU A 529 -24.48 7.55 1.87
CA LEU A 529 -23.03 7.75 1.76
C LEU A 529 -22.35 7.88 3.13
N ALA A 530 -22.96 8.58 4.08
CA ALA A 530 -22.40 8.74 5.43
C ALA A 530 -22.33 7.41 6.21
N LYS A 531 -23.36 6.56 6.11
CA LYS A 531 -23.36 5.22 6.72
C LYS A 531 -22.26 4.33 6.13
N ALA A 532 -22.15 4.27 4.80
CA ALA A 532 -21.10 3.50 4.13
C ALA A 532 -19.69 4.02 4.49
N LYS A 533 -19.49 5.33 4.44
CA LYS A 533 -18.23 5.99 4.80
C LYS A 533 -17.80 5.66 6.23
N SER A 534 -18.72 5.70 7.20
CA SER A 534 -18.39 5.40 8.60
C SER A 534 -17.90 3.96 8.82
N ILE A 535 -18.32 3.01 7.99
CA ILE A 535 -17.81 1.63 8.03
C ILE A 535 -16.45 1.57 7.36
N LEU A 536 -16.35 2.08 6.11
CA LEU A 536 -15.14 2.03 5.30
C LEU A 536 -13.96 2.76 5.97
N ASP A 537 -14.15 3.98 6.47
CA ASP A 537 -13.13 4.76 7.18
C ASP A 537 -12.51 3.94 8.33
N ALA A 538 -13.36 3.27 9.12
CA ALA A 538 -12.93 2.55 10.31
C ALA A 538 -12.16 1.27 9.97
N ILE A 539 -12.63 0.49 9.00
CA ILE A 539 -11.95 -0.75 8.56
C ILE A 539 -10.69 -0.47 7.72
N SER A 540 -10.60 0.72 7.12
CA SER A 540 -9.43 1.21 6.38
C SER A 540 -8.34 1.78 7.29
N THR A 541 -8.54 1.79 8.61
CA THR A 541 -7.52 2.24 9.56
C THR A 541 -6.45 1.18 9.81
N GLN A 542 -5.23 1.64 10.09
CA GLN A 542 -4.11 0.76 10.44
C GLN A 542 -4.44 -0.11 11.66
N ALA A 543 -5.22 0.42 12.61
CA ALA A 543 -5.61 -0.31 13.81
C ALA A 543 -6.61 -1.44 13.55
N PHE A 544 -7.59 -1.27 12.65
CA PHE A 544 -8.48 -2.37 12.26
C PHE A 544 -7.71 -3.43 11.47
N GLN A 545 -6.92 -3.01 10.48
CA GLN A 545 -6.16 -3.93 9.61
C GLN A 545 -5.05 -4.69 10.32
N LEU A 546 -4.54 -4.15 11.44
CA LEU A 546 -3.68 -4.88 12.37
C LEU A 546 -4.48 -5.73 13.37
N GLY A 547 -5.61 -5.21 13.86
CA GLY A 547 -6.48 -5.90 14.82
C GLY A 547 -7.08 -7.20 14.27
N TYR A 548 -7.49 -7.24 13.00
CA TYR A 548 -8.04 -8.44 12.37
C TYR A 548 -7.07 -9.64 12.35
N PRO A 549 -5.89 -9.57 11.71
CA PRO A 549 -4.94 -10.68 11.70
C PRO A 549 -4.44 -11.02 13.11
N MET A 550 -4.24 -10.02 13.99
CA MET A 550 -3.93 -10.29 15.39
C MET A 550 -5.04 -11.08 16.11
N THR A 551 -6.32 -10.86 15.75
CA THR A 551 -7.44 -11.67 16.27
C THR A 551 -7.34 -13.12 15.82
N ILE A 552 -7.21 -13.33 14.50
CA ILE A 552 -7.12 -14.66 13.91
C ILE A 552 -5.95 -15.43 14.52
N HIS A 553 -4.76 -14.84 14.54
CA HIS A 553 -3.59 -15.50 15.12
C HIS A 553 -3.70 -15.70 16.64
N SER A 554 -4.33 -14.81 17.41
CA SER A 554 -4.59 -15.06 18.85
C SER A 554 -5.42 -16.34 19.07
N ILE A 555 -6.41 -16.58 18.21
CA ILE A 555 -7.25 -17.79 18.27
C ILE A 555 -6.47 -19.02 17.77
N VAL A 556 -5.61 -18.88 16.75
CA VAL A 556 -4.70 -19.94 16.31
C VAL A 556 -3.76 -20.37 17.44
N GLU A 557 -3.11 -19.43 18.14
CA GLU A 557 -2.22 -19.76 19.27
C GLU A 557 -3.01 -20.48 20.37
N LEU A 558 -4.24 -20.07 20.69
CA LEU A 558 -5.10 -20.76 21.66
C LEU A 558 -5.48 -22.19 21.24
N MET A 559 -5.75 -22.44 19.95
CA MET A 559 -6.07 -23.78 19.45
C MET A 559 -4.89 -24.74 19.54
N ILE A 560 -3.65 -24.24 19.40
CA ILE A 560 -2.43 -25.05 19.40
C ILE A 560 -1.67 -25.01 20.73
N ALA A 561 -2.10 -24.21 21.71
CA ALA A 561 -1.40 -24.00 22.99
C ALA A 561 -1.11 -25.29 23.79
N ASN A 562 -1.95 -26.32 23.61
CA ASN A 562 -1.78 -27.62 24.27
C ASN A 562 -0.79 -28.56 23.53
N ASN A 563 -0.31 -28.19 22.35
CA ASN A 563 0.65 -28.97 21.57
C ASN A 563 2.09 -28.54 21.94
N GLN A 564 2.91 -29.49 22.40
CA GLN A 564 4.34 -29.24 22.63
C GLN A 564 5.12 -28.92 21.33
N TYR A 565 4.61 -29.39 20.19
CA TYR A 565 5.15 -29.12 18.86
C TYR A 565 3.99 -28.99 17.87
N THR A 566 4.03 -27.95 17.04
CA THR A 566 3.08 -27.74 15.94
C THR A 566 3.91 -27.42 14.69
N SER A 567 3.72 -28.20 13.62
CA SER A 567 4.38 -27.96 12.34
C SER A 567 3.75 -26.79 11.58
N TYR A 568 4.51 -26.22 10.66
CA TYR A 568 4.07 -25.17 9.75
C TYR A 568 2.75 -25.52 9.05
N GLU A 569 2.63 -26.74 8.52
CA GLU A 569 1.42 -27.18 7.80
C GLU A 569 0.18 -27.25 8.68
N GLU A 570 0.27 -27.78 9.91
CA GLU A 570 -0.88 -27.78 10.83
C GLU A 570 -1.21 -26.34 11.27
N ARG A 571 -0.21 -25.49 11.54
CA ARG A 571 -0.44 -24.07 11.86
C ARG A 571 -1.13 -23.34 10.70
N LEU A 572 -0.67 -23.55 9.46
CA LEU A 572 -1.25 -22.96 8.26
C LEU A 572 -2.69 -23.45 8.03
N ARG A 573 -2.96 -24.74 8.25
CA ARG A 573 -4.29 -25.34 8.17
C ARG A 573 -5.26 -24.72 9.21
N VAL A 574 -4.84 -24.62 10.47
CA VAL A 574 -5.62 -23.97 11.54
C VAL A 574 -5.84 -22.48 11.22
N THR A 575 -4.83 -21.78 10.70
CA THR A 575 -4.93 -20.36 10.32
C THR A 575 -5.95 -20.13 9.20
N LYS A 576 -5.94 -20.97 8.16
CA LYS A 576 -6.93 -20.92 7.06
C LYS A 576 -8.35 -21.13 7.58
N PHE A 577 -8.57 -22.15 8.40
CA PHE A 577 -9.87 -22.46 9.00
C PHE A 577 -10.42 -21.30 9.84
N ILE A 578 -9.61 -20.72 10.74
CA ILE A 578 -10.07 -19.61 11.59
C ILE A 578 -10.29 -18.31 10.78
N SER A 579 -9.46 -18.06 9.75
CA SER A 579 -9.67 -16.96 8.80
C SER A 579 -11.04 -17.09 8.12
N GLN A 580 -11.37 -18.26 7.56
CA GLN A 580 -12.66 -18.53 6.91
C GLN A 580 -13.85 -18.43 7.88
N LEU A 581 -13.73 -19.03 9.07
CA LEU A 581 -14.75 -19.02 10.12
C LEU A 581 -15.13 -17.60 10.55
N TYR A 582 -14.13 -16.75 10.81
CA TYR A 582 -14.37 -15.38 11.28
C TYR A 582 -14.85 -14.48 10.13
N LEU A 583 -14.33 -14.68 8.92
CA LEU A 583 -14.73 -13.94 7.73
C LEU A 583 -16.20 -14.19 7.37
N LYS A 584 -16.68 -15.45 7.40
CA LYS A 584 -18.11 -15.77 7.22
C LYS A 584 -19.00 -15.10 8.25
N ALA A 585 -18.61 -15.13 9.52
CA ALA A 585 -19.34 -14.49 10.62
C ALA A 585 -19.39 -12.96 10.48
N LEU A 586 -18.28 -12.33 10.07
CA LEU A 586 -18.22 -10.90 9.77
C LEU A 586 -19.06 -10.53 8.55
N ASN A 587 -19.02 -11.31 7.47
CA ASN A 587 -19.86 -11.08 6.30
C ASN A 587 -21.34 -11.14 6.66
N LYS A 588 -21.77 -12.14 7.43
CA LYS A 588 -23.15 -12.22 7.95
C LYS A 588 -23.53 -10.98 8.78
N TYR A 589 -22.60 -10.44 9.58
CA TYR A 589 -22.82 -9.20 10.33
C TYR A 589 -22.99 -7.96 9.45
N PHE A 590 -22.31 -7.88 8.30
CA PHE A 590 -22.44 -6.79 7.33
C PHE A 590 -23.43 -7.11 6.19
N SER A 591 -24.26 -8.15 6.35
CA SER A 591 -25.34 -8.50 5.43
C SER A 591 -26.72 -8.17 6.02
N SER A 592 -27.64 -7.81 5.12
CA SER A 592 -29.06 -7.70 5.41
C SER A 592 -29.62 -9.04 5.90
N SER A 593 -30.70 -8.97 6.68
CA SER A 593 -31.52 -10.16 7.01
C SER A 593 -32.49 -10.55 5.89
N SER A 594 -32.55 -9.75 4.81
CA SER A 594 -33.35 -9.99 3.61
C SER A 594 -32.49 -9.87 2.35
N ASP A 595 -32.66 -10.83 1.43
CA ASP A 595 -31.98 -10.85 0.12
C ASP A 595 -32.63 -9.91 -0.92
N SER A 596 -33.66 -9.15 -0.55
CA SER A 596 -34.34 -8.23 -1.48
C SER A 596 -33.52 -6.97 -1.75
N LEU A 597 -33.46 -6.54 -3.02
CA LEU A 597 -32.97 -5.20 -3.36
C LEU A 597 -34.01 -4.12 -2.99
N HIS A 598 -33.52 -3.03 -2.39
CA HIS A 598 -34.32 -1.92 -1.90
C HIS A 598 -34.20 -0.69 -2.81
N HIS A 599 -35.27 0.10 -2.93
CA HIS A 599 -35.31 1.35 -3.72
C HIS A 599 -35.43 2.62 -2.86
N THR A 600 -35.43 2.46 -1.53
CA THR A 600 -35.44 3.49 -0.48
C THR A 600 -34.50 3.07 0.64
N LEU A 601 -34.29 3.90 1.67
CA LEU A 601 -33.49 3.55 2.85
C LEU A 601 -34.19 2.49 3.74
N THR A 602 -34.20 1.23 3.29
CA THR A 602 -34.81 0.08 3.98
C THR A 602 -33.84 -1.09 4.09
N GLY A 603 -34.19 -2.09 4.91
CA GLY A 603 -33.30 -3.23 5.18
C GLY A 603 -32.14 -2.86 6.11
N LEU A 604 -30.95 -3.38 5.79
CA LEU A 604 -29.74 -3.26 6.63
C LEU A 604 -29.48 -1.82 7.11
N ILE A 605 -29.67 -0.82 6.25
CA ILE A 605 -29.44 0.60 6.57
C ILE A 605 -30.21 1.14 7.79
N THR A 606 -31.35 0.52 8.11
CA THR A 606 -32.21 0.90 9.24
C THR A 606 -31.83 0.23 10.57
N GLU A 607 -30.89 -0.72 10.55
CA GLU A 607 -30.49 -1.46 11.75
C GLU A 607 -29.46 -0.69 12.58
N SER A 608 -29.64 -0.67 13.92
CA SER A 608 -28.70 0.02 14.83
C SER A 608 -27.25 -0.47 14.71
N ARG A 609 -27.04 -1.73 14.31
CA ARG A 609 -25.72 -2.35 14.16
C ARG A 609 -24.83 -1.66 13.11
N ILE A 610 -25.42 -0.88 12.20
CA ILE A 610 -24.70 -0.15 11.16
C ILE A 610 -23.80 0.96 11.72
N ASN A 611 -24.21 1.54 12.84
CA ASN A 611 -23.49 2.56 13.56
C ASN A 611 -22.33 2.00 14.39
N VAL A 612 -22.02 0.69 14.32
CA VAL A 612 -20.97 0.01 15.10
C VAL A 612 -19.62 0.75 15.10
N PHE A 613 -19.28 1.39 13.98
CA PHE A 613 -18.02 2.13 13.83
C PHE A 613 -18.15 3.66 13.79
N ASN A 614 -19.35 4.21 14.01
CA ASN A 614 -19.56 5.65 14.10
C ASN A 614 -19.21 6.15 15.53
N PRO A 615 -18.31 7.13 15.71
CA PRO A 615 -17.91 7.63 17.03
C PRO A 615 -18.95 8.55 17.70
N SER A 616 -19.92 9.08 16.94
CA SER A 616 -20.95 10.02 17.41
C SER A 616 -22.31 9.36 17.65
N GLU A 617 -22.41 8.05 17.44
CA GLU A 617 -23.62 7.24 17.57
C GLU A 617 -23.41 6.11 18.58
N LEU A 618 -24.49 5.45 18.99
CA LEU A 618 -24.37 4.25 19.82
C LEU A 618 -23.75 3.09 19.01
N GLY A 619 -22.55 2.66 19.40
CA GLY A 619 -21.81 1.60 18.73
C GLY A 619 -20.52 1.20 19.47
N LEU A 620 -19.82 0.16 19.01
CA LEU A 620 -18.52 -0.22 19.60
C LEU A 620 -17.50 0.93 19.52
N ARG A 621 -17.54 1.75 18.45
CA ARG A 621 -16.70 2.96 18.36
C ARG A 621 -17.10 4.03 19.37
N GLY A 622 -18.40 4.21 19.65
CA GLY A 622 -18.89 5.06 20.74
C GLY A 622 -18.40 4.57 22.12
N LEU A 623 -18.35 3.25 22.36
CA LEU A 623 -17.74 2.66 23.56
C LEU A 623 -16.24 3.03 23.70
N LEU A 624 -15.46 2.99 22.61
CA LEU A 624 -14.07 3.45 22.65
C LEU A 624 -14.01 4.97 22.94
N HIS A 625 -14.89 5.75 22.32
CA HIS A 625 -14.92 7.21 22.47
C HIS A 625 -15.16 7.69 23.92
N LEU A 626 -15.73 6.84 24.79
CA LEU A 626 -15.86 7.12 26.23
C LEU A 626 -14.50 7.34 26.94
N HIS A 627 -13.39 6.84 26.39
CA HIS A 627 -12.06 7.04 26.97
C HIS A 627 -10.96 7.45 25.98
N LEU A 628 -11.12 7.22 24.67
CA LEU A 628 -10.13 7.55 23.65
C LEU A 628 -10.78 8.21 22.42
N LYS A 629 -10.38 9.45 22.14
CA LYS A 629 -10.90 10.24 21.01
C LYS A 629 -10.17 9.96 19.69
N GLU A 630 -8.86 9.72 19.76
CA GLU A 630 -7.96 9.43 18.62
C GLU A 630 -7.85 7.91 18.35
N LEU A 631 -8.01 7.50 17.10
CA LEU A 631 -7.70 6.17 16.56
C LEU A 631 -6.26 6.14 16.02
N ASN A 632 -5.30 5.71 16.83
CA ASN A 632 -3.96 5.38 16.33
C ASN A 632 -3.73 3.86 16.32
N GLU A 633 -2.60 3.42 15.77
CA GLU A 633 -2.26 1.99 15.60
C GLU A 633 -2.36 1.15 16.87
N SER A 634 -2.13 1.73 18.06
CA SER A 634 -2.26 1.02 19.35
C SER A 634 -3.67 0.50 19.63
N GLN A 635 -4.68 1.03 18.93
CA GLN A 635 -6.08 0.64 19.06
C GLN A 635 -6.41 -0.70 18.36
N TRP A 636 -5.40 -1.40 17.82
CA TRP A 636 -5.56 -2.77 17.31
C TRP A 636 -6.13 -3.72 18.36
N ILE A 637 -5.83 -3.50 19.65
CA ILE A 637 -6.35 -4.29 20.78
C ILE A 637 -7.87 -4.11 20.92
N PHE A 638 -8.36 -2.87 20.77
CA PHE A 638 -9.78 -2.59 20.75
C PHE A 638 -10.45 -3.25 19.53
N PHE A 639 -9.84 -3.19 18.34
CA PHE A 639 -10.40 -3.86 17.17
C PHE A 639 -10.37 -5.39 17.29
N ARG A 640 -9.38 -5.98 17.96
CA ARG A 640 -9.40 -7.41 18.32
C ARG A 640 -10.60 -7.75 19.19
N TYR A 641 -10.84 -6.99 20.25
CA TYR A 641 -12.03 -7.14 21.09
C TYR A 641 -13.33 -6.94 20.27
N ALA A 642 -13.41 -5.90 19.44
CA ALA A 642 -14.59 -5.61 18.63
C ALA A 642 -14.92 -6.72 17.64
N ILE A 643 -13.91 -7.30 16.98
CA ILE A 643 -14.07 -8.43 16.06
C ILE A 643 -14.54 -9.67 16.83
N LEU A 644 -13.96 -9.97 17.99
CA LEU A 644 -14.41 -11.09 18.83
C LEU A 644 -15.87 -10.93 19.28
N GLU A 645 -16.27 -9.73 19.73
CA GLU A 645 -17.67 -9.43 20.07
C GLU A 645 -18.61 -9.55 18.87
N ILE A 646 -18.25 -8.95 17.73
CA ILE A 646 -19.04 -9.00 16.49
C ILE A 646 -19.21 -10.44 16.03
N VAL A 647 -18.15 -11.24 15.98
CA VAL A 647 -18.18 -12.62 15.46
C VAL A 647 -19.09 -13.54 16.29
N HIS A 648 -19.20 -13.34 17.60
CA HIS A 648 -20.03 -14.16 18.50
C HIS A 648 -21.44 -13.57 18.80
N CYS A 649 -21.82 -12.46 18.16
CA CYS A 649 -23.09 -11.77 18.44
C CYS A 649 -24.33 -12.45 17.84
N LYS A 650 -25.52 -11.90 18.10
CA LYS A 650 -26.79 -12.45 17.59
C LYS A 650 -26.96 -12.32 16.07
N TYR A 651 -26.20 -11.42 15.43
CA TYR A 651 -26.31 -11.12 13.99
C TYR A 651 -25.36 -11.95 13.12
N SER A 652 -24.29 -12.50 13.71
CA SER A 652 -23.18 -13.15 13.00
C SER A 652 -23.15 -14.67 13.16
N TYR A 653 -23.69 -15.21 14.26
CA TYR A 653 -23.47 -16.59 14.69
C TYR A 653 -23.88 -17.67 13.69
N GLN A 654 -24.80 -17.35 12.76
CA GLN A 654 -25.16 -18.26 11.68
C GLN A 654 -23.96 -18.53 10.77
N GLY A 655 -23.18 -17.51 10.42
CA GLY A 655 -21.95 -17.67 9.63
C GLY A 655 -20.86 -18.46 10.37
N LEU A 656 -20.81 -18.41 11.71
CA LEU A 656 -19.98 -19.32 12.51
C LEU A 656 -20.47 -20.77 12.37
N LEU A 657 -21.77 -21.01 12.58
CA LEU A 657 -22.36 -22.34 12.52
C LEU A 657 -22.26 -22.97 11.13
N GLU A 658 -22.40 -22.19 10.05
CA GLU A 658 -22.23 -22.64 8.67
C GLU A 658 -20.83 -23.23 8.41
N GLU A 659 -19.77 -22.67 9.00
CA GLU A 659 -18.41 -23.19 8.88
C GLU A 659 -18.14 -24.32 9.89
N LEU A 660 -18.61 -24.21 11.13
CA LEU A 660 -18.44 -25.26 12.16
C LEU A 660 -19.18 -26.56 11.82
N ASN A 661 -20.26 -26.47 11.05
CA ASN A 661 -21.01 -27.62 10.53
C ASN A 661 -20.51 -28.09 9.15
N SER A 662 -19.46 -27.47 8.59
CA SER A 662 -18.87 -27.92 7.33
C SER A 662 -18.34 -29.36 7.48
N PRO A 663 -18.58 -30.26 6.50
CA PRO A 663 -17.94 -31.56 6.49
C PRO A 663 -16.42 -31.45 6.31
N GLU A 664 -15.94 -30.34 5.74
CA GLU A 664 -14.53 -30.02 5.63
C GLU A 664 -14.03 -29.41 6.95
N ASN A 665 -13.01 -30.02 7.56
CA ASN A 665 -12.38 -29.60 8.83
C ASN A 665 -13.16 -29.85 10.15
N GLN A 666 -13.98 -30.91 10.21
CA GLN A 666 -14.65 -31.33 11.46
C GLN A 666 -13.71 -31.44 12.68
N ASP A 667 -12.46 -31.88 12.50
CA ASP A 667 -11.47 -31.95 13.60
C ASP A 667 -11.08 -30.56 14.13
N LEU A 668 -11.01 -29.55 13.27
CA LEU A 668 -10.72 -28.17 13.65
C LEU A 668 -11.93 -27.48 14.27
N ALA A 669 -13.14 -27.77 13.77
CA ALA A 669 -14.39 -27.34 14.39
C ALA A 669 -14.51 -27.88 15.83
N GLN A 670 -14.21 -29.16 16.06
CA GLN A 670 -14.16 -29.74 17.41
C GLN A 670 -13.07 -29.10 18.30
N LYS A 671 -11.86 -28.85 17.77
CA LYS A 671 -10.81 -28.11 18.52
C LYS A 671 -11.29 -26.72 18.92
N TYR A 672 -11.96 -25.99 18.02
CA TYR A 672 -12.49 -24.66 18.27
C TYR A 672 -13.59 -24.68 19.35
N LEU A 673 -14.56 -25.59 19.24
CA LEU A 673 -15.63 -25.75 20.23
C LEU A 673 -15.12 -26.08 21.65
N ARG A 674 -13.98 -26.78 21.77
CA ARG A 674 -13.32 -27.05 23.07
C ARG A 674 -12.72 -25.79 23.70
N ILE A 675 -12.16 -24.87 22.91
CA ILE A 675 -11.58 -23.62 23.42
C ILE A 675 -12.60 -22.47 23.52
N LEU A 676 -13.77 -22.60 22.87
CA LEU A 676 -14.83 -21.59 22.86
C LEU A 676 -15.19 -21.05 24.25
N PRO A 677 -15.34 -21.86 25.33
CA PRO A 677 -15.58 -21.34 26.68
C PRO A 677 -14.52 -20.34 27.15
N SER A 678 -13.24 -20.58 26.84
CA SER A 678 -12.12 -19.68 27.16
C SER A 678 -12.19 -18.39 26.34
N ILE A 679 -12.52 -18.49 25.05
CA ILE A 679 -12.71 -17.32 24.17
C ILE A 679 -13.81 -16.42 24.74
N ILE A 680 -14.95 -17.00 25.16
CA ILE A 680 -16.05 -16.24 25.74
C ILE A 680 -15.68 -15.62 27.09
N ASP A 681 -14.90 -16.31 27.94
CA ASP A 681 -14.40 -15.73 29.20
C ASP A 681 -13.49 -14.51 28.93
N SER A 682 -12.55 -14.61 27.99
CA SER A 682 -11.69 -13.47 27.60
C SER A 682 -12.51 -12.30 27.02
N ILE A 683 -13.52 -12.57 26.18
CA ILE A 683 -14.44 -11.52 25.68
C ILE A 683 -15.14 -10.82 26.83
N LEU A 684 -15.70 -11.56 27.78
CA LEU A 684 -16.41 -10.99 28.93
C LEU A 684 -15.48 -10.22 29.88
N ASN A 685 -14.21 -10.59 29.98
CA ASN A 685 -13.20 -9.84 30.74
C ASN A 685 -12.81 -8.54 30.03
N LEU A 686 -12.48 -8.59 28.74
CA LEU A 686 -12.18 -7.41 27.92
C LEU A 686 -13.37 -6.43 27.89
N ARG A 687 -14.61 -6.92 27.81
CA ARG A 687 -15.84 -6.12 27.88
C ARG A 687 -15.90 -5.32 29.18
N LYS A 688 -15.65 -5.96 30.33
CA LYS A 688 -15.59 -5.28 31.64
C LYS A 688 -14.46 -4.26 31.69
N GLU A 689 -13.30 -4.59 31.12
CA GLU A 689 -12.15 -3.69 31.08
C GLU A 689 -12.44 -2.39 30.30
N PHE A 690 -13.07 -2.49 29.12
CA PHE A 690 -13.45 -1.31 28.34
C PHE A 690 -14.55 -0.46 29.00
N ILE A 691 -15.51 -1.09 29.68
CA ILE A 691 -16.50 -0.39 30.51
C ILE A 691 -15.78 0.38 31.65
N ASN A 692 -14.89 -0.29 32.38
CA ASN A 692 -14.14 0.30 33.48
C ASN A 692 -13.24 1.45 33.01
N LYS A 693 -12.56 1.33 31.85
CA LYS A 693 -11.78 2.41 31.24
C LYS A 693 -12.63 3.64 30.92
N GLY A 694 -13.85 3.45 30.39
CA GLY A 694 -14.80 4.53 30.16
C GLY A 694 -15.21 5.25 31.45
N ILE A 695 -15.54 4.49 32.50
CA ILE A 695 -15.88 5.01 33.83
C ILE A 695 -14.71 5.80 34.42
N ASP A 696 -13.51 5.22 34.44
CA ASP A 696 -12.29 5.82 34.98
C ASP A 696 -11.94 7.14 34.29
N THR A 697 -11.92 7.18 32.96
CA THR A 697 -11.61 8.41 32.21
C THR A 697 -12.69 9.49 32.40
N SER A 698 -13.97 9.11 32.51
CA SER A 698 -15.04 10.06 32.77
C SER A 698 -14.90 10.73 34.14
N ILE A 699 -14.66 9.94 35.20
CA ILE A 699 -14.48 10.45 36.57
C ILE A 699 -13.20 11.26 36.71
N LYS A 700 -12.10 10.83 36.07
CA LYS A 700 -10.81 11.54 36.10
C LYS A 700 -10.78 12.76 35.18
N SER A 701 -11.85 13.03 34.41
CA SER A 701 -11.90 14.15 33.48
C SER A 701 -11.81 15.50 34.19
N LYS A 702 -11.11 16.47 33.58
CA LYS A 702 -10.99 17.83 34.13
C LYS A 702 -12.35 18.52 34.27
N GLU A 703 -13.27 18.23 33.36
CA GLU A 703 -14.62 18.79 33.38
C GLU A 703 -15.43 18.29 34.58
N PHE A 704 -15.46 16.98 34.83
CA PHE A 704 -16.15 16.42 35.99
C PHE A 704 -15.49 16.84 37.31
N ASN A 705 -14.15 16.90 37.37
CA ASN A 705 -13.45 17.43 38.53
C ASN A 705 -13.80 18.90 38.81
N ASN A 706 -13.88 19.76 37.78
CA ASN A 706 -14.34 21.15 37.94
C ASN A 706 -15.80 21.23 38.43
N GLN A 707 -16.68 20.35 37.93
CA GLN A 707 -18.07 20.26 38.40
C GLN A 707 -18.14 19.84 39.88
N LEU A 708 -17.32 18.87 40.29
CA LEU A 708 -17.21 18.44 41.70
C LEU A 708 -16.68 19.57 42.61
N GLU A 709 -15.65 20.31 42.19
CA GLU A 709 -15.14 21.45 42.98
C GLU A 709 -16.17 22.58 43.09
N LEU A 710 -16.92 22.86 42.01
CA LEU A 710 -18.02 23.83 42.06
C LEU A 710 -19.14 23.38 43.02
N GLN A 711 -19.52 22.11 42.99
CA GLN A 711 -20.51 21.53 43.92
C GLN A 711 -20.02 21.58 45.36
N LYS A 712 -18.77 21.18 45.65
CA LYS A 712 -18.15 21.33 46.98
C LYS A 712 -18.19 22.77 47.47
N ALA A 713 -17.85 23.74 46.62
CA ALA A 713 -17.88 25.16 46.99
C ALA A 713 -19.31 25.66 47.29
N GLN A 714 -20.32 25.21 46.53
CA GLN A 714 -21.72 25.51 46.78
C GLN A 714 -22.22 24.91 48.11
N LEU A 715 -21.89 23.66 48.40
CA LEU A 715 -22.29 22.98 49.64
C LEU A 715 -21.59 23.59 50.87
N LYS A 716 -20.31 23.99 50.76
CA LYS A 716 -19.62 24.77 51.81
C LYS A 716 -20.28 26.14 52.04
N GLY A 717 -20.74 26.80 50.97
CA GLY A 717 -21.54 28.03 51.06
C GLY A 717 -22.89 27.87 51.76
N GLN A 718 -23.40 26.64 51.87
CA GLN A 718 -24.64 26.30 52.60
C GLN A 718 -24.39 25.89 54.07
N SER A 719 -23.16 25.98 54.57
CA SER A 719 -22.77 25.61 55.94
C SER A 719 -23.04 24.15 56.32
N LEU A 720 -23.00 23.23 55.34
CA LEU A 720 -22.97 21.78 55.59
C LEU A 720 -21.66 21.35 56.26
N LEU A 721 -21.71 20.28 57.05
CA LEU A 721 -20.51 19.66 57.64
C LEU A 721 -19.68 18.96 56.55
N ASP A 722 -18.36 18.90 56.73
CA ASP A 722 -17.47 18.29 55.73
C ASP A 722 -17.82 16.78 55.47
N GLU A 723 -18.29 16.04 56.48
CA GLU A 723 -18.77 14.64 56.32
C GLU A 723 -20.01 14.53 55.41
N ASP A 724 -20.95 15.48 55.51
CA ASP A 724 -22.14 15.52 54.64
C ASP A 724 -21.74 15.88 53.20
N ILE A 725 -20.76 16.77 53.04
CA ILE A 725 -20.21 17.18 51.75
C ILE A 725 -19.52 16.01 51.06
N GLU A 726 -18.67 15.25 51.79
CA GLU A 726 -18.03 14.05 51.25
C GLU A 726 -19.05 12.97 50.86
N THR A 727 -20.10 12.79 51.66
CA THR A 727 -21.19 11.84 51.36
C THR A 727 -21.96 12.22 50.09
N GLN A 728 -22.24 13.52 49.87
CA GLN A 728 -22.85 14.00 48.63
C GLN A 728 -21.91 13.88 47.42
N VAL A 729 -20.63 14.20 47.58
CA VAL A 729 -19.60 14.03 46.53
C VAL A 729 -19.49 12.57 46.10
N ALA A 730 -19.44 11.63 47.05
CA ALA A 730 -19.43 10.20 46.77
C ALA A 730 -20.70 9.74 46.02
N THR A 731 -21.85 10.33 46.34
CA THR A 731 -23.12 10.07 45.65
C THR A 731 -23.11 10.58 44.21
N ILE A 732 -22.53 11.76 43.95
CA ILE A 732 -22.35 12.31 42.59
C ILE A 732 -21.42 11.43 41.76
N ILE A 733 -20.28 11.00 42.32
CA ILE A 733 -19.34 10.08 41.67
C ILE A 733 -20.04 8.75 41.32
N LYS A 734 -20.78 8.15 42.26
CA LYS A 734 -21.52 6.90 42.05
C LYS A 734 -22.64 7.06 41.00
N THR A 735 -23.31 8.21 40.97
CA THR A 735 -24.30 8.51 39.93
C THR A 735 -23.64 8.58 38.54
N LYS A 736 -22.48 9.23 38.43
CA LYS A 736 -21.73 9.30 37.16
C LYS A 736 -21.20 7.94 36.72
N GLN A 737 -20.76 7.09 37.65
CA GLN A 737 -20.39 5.70 37.38
C GLN A 737 -21.53 4.93 36.70
N ILE A 738 -22.73 4.99 37.30
CA ILE A 738 -23.93 4.30 36.78
C ILE A 738 -24.35 4.84 35.41
N GLU A 739 -24.29 6.17 35.21
CA GLU A 739 -24.57 6.83 33.93
C GLU A 739 -23.65 6.32 32.81
N VAL A 740 -22.33 6.32 33.05
CA VAL A 740 -21.33 5.89 32.07
C VAL A 740 -21.38 4.38 31.83
N GLU A 741 -21.60 3.57 32.88
CA GLU A 741 -21.79 2.13 32.74
C GLU A 741 -23.02 1.78 31.89
N LYS A 742 -24.13 2.52 32.09
CA LYS A 742 -25.35 2.38 31.29
C LYS A 742 -25.07 2.73 29.83
N LEU A 743 -24.45 3.88 29.56
CA LEU A 743 -24.09 4.31 28.20
C LEU A 743 -23.15 3.31 27.51
N ALA A 744 -22.17 2.75 28.23
CA ALA A 744 -21.28 1.72 27.71
C ALA A 744 -22.05 0.43 27.32
N LYS A 745 -23.01 0.00 28.14
CA LYS A 745 -23.89 -1.14 27.83
C LYS A 745 -24.82 -0.85 26.65
N GLU A 746 -25.31 0.38 26.49
CA GLU A 746 -26.14 0.81 25.36
C GLU A 746 -25.34 0.79 24.04
N ASN A 747 -24.10 1.26 24.04
CA ASN A 747 -23.17 1.17 22.90
C ASN A 747 -22.92 -0.28 22.44
N ILE A 748 -22.68 -1.19 23.40
CA ILE A 748 -22.53 -2.63 23.12
C ILE A 748 -23.84 -3.20 22.56
N LYS A 749 -24.98 -2.91 23.19
CA LYS A 749 -26.30 -3.40 22.78
C LYS A 749 -26.70 -2.90 21.38
N ALA A 750 -26.35 -1.67 21.01
CA ALA A 750 -26.66 -1.13 19.68
C ALA A 750 -25.94 -1.91 18.56
N SER A 751 -24.72 -2.38 18.82
CA SER A 751 -23.90 -3.13 17.84
C SER A 751 -24.22 -4.63 17.82
N LEU A 752 -24.34 -5.25 19.00
CA LEU A 752 -24.47 -6.71 19.15
C LEU A 752 -25.94 -7.15 19.27
N GLY A 753 -26.85 -6.18 19.43
CA GLY A 753 -28.29 -6.35 19.46
C GLY A 753 -28.86 -6.92 20.77
N GLU A 754 -28.02 -7.50 21.62
CA GLU A 754 -28.30 -7.84 23.02
C GLU A 754 -26.99 -7.96 23.81
N LEU A 755 -27.05 -7.78 25.13
CA LEU A 755 -25.91 -8.01 26.02
C LEU A 755 -25.97 -9.47 26.53
N ALA A 756 -25.52 -10.41 25.71
CA ALA A 756 -25.56 -11.84 26.06
C ALA A 756 -24.53 -12.19 27.16
N ASP A 757 -24.95 -13.08 28.06
CA ASP A 757 -24.08 -13.74 29.05
C ASP A 757 -23.36 -14.97 28.45
N LYS A 758 -22.45 -15.56 29.23
CA LYS A 758 -21.66 -16.73 28.84
C LYS A 758 -22.53 -17.90 28.38
N ASN A 759 -23.58 -18.23 29.13
CA ASN A 759 -24.43 -19.37 28.87
C ASN A 759 -25.22 -19.16 27.58
N LYS A 760 -25.77 -17.96 27.36
CA LYS A 760 -26.54 -17.62 26.15
C LYS A 760 -25.68 -17.68 24.89
N ILE A 761 -24.42 -17.25 24.94
CA ILE A 761 -23.48 -17.34 23.82
C ILE A 761 -23.11 -18.82 23.55
N LEU A 762 -22.79 -19.59 24.59
CA LEU A 762 -22.43 -21.01 24.45
C LEU A 762 -23.59 -21.85 23.92
N VAL A 763 -24.81 -21.70 24.45
CA VAL A 763 -26.01 -22.42 24.00
C VAL A 763 -26.28 -22.17 22.51
N ARG A 764 -26.19 -20.91 22.07
CA ARG A 764 -26.39 -20.52 20.66
C ARG A 764 -25.45 -21.26 19.69
N LEU A 765 -24.21 -21.51 20.10
CA LEU A 765 -23.17 -22.12 19.27
C LEU A 765 -23.03 -23.64 19.44
N THR A 766 -23.54 -24.21 20.54
CA THR A 766 -23.42 -25.66 20.83
C THR A 766 -24.71 -26.44 20.59
N THR A 767 -25.88 -25.90 20.94
CA THR A 767 -27.15 -26.64 20.87
C THR A 767 -27.62 -26.90 19.43
N ASN A 768 -27.18 -26.08 18.46
CA ASN A 768 -27.48 -26.30 17.04
C ASN A 768 -26.48 -27.24 16.33
N HIS A 769 -25.26 -27.41 16.84
CA HIS A 769 -24.31 -28.40 16.31
C HIS A 769 -24.82 -29.83 16.59
N ASN A 770 -25.26 -30.10 17.82
CA ASN A 770 -25.78 -31.42 18.19
C ASN A 770 -27.09 -31.81 17.47
N LYS A 771 -27.83 -30.84 16.88
CA LYS A 771 -29.04 -31.13 16.08
C LYS A 771 -28.74 -31.73 14.71
N THR A 772 -27.50 -31.69 14.21
CA THR A 772 -27.14 -32.37 12.95
C THR A 772 -26.79 -33.85 13.14
N GLU A 773 -26.51 -34.31 14.37
CA GLU A 773 -26.33 -35.75 14.66
C GLU A 773 -27.66 -36.50 14.85
N TYR A 774 -28.76 -35.79 15.15
CA TYR A 774 -30.10 -36.36 15.33
C TYR A 774 -31.12 -35.78 14.33
N ASN A 775 -30.99 -36.17 13.06
CA ASN A 775 -32.06 -36.01 12.07
C ASN A 775 -32.15 -37.19 11.09
N SER A 776 -32.36 -38.38 11.67
CA SER A 776 -32.97 -39.54 11.00
C SER A 776 -34.15 -40.08 11.82
N GLY A 777 -35.13 -39.20 12.10
CA GLY A 777 -36.34 -39.57 12.82
C GLY A 777 -37.23 -38.36 13.12
N PHE A 778 -38.49 -38.43 12.71
CA PHE A 778 -39.55 -37.49 13.06
C PHE A 778 -39.62 -37.22 14.57
N VAL A 779 -39.86 -35.97 14.98
CA VAL A 779 -41.07 -35.57 15.74
C VAL A 779 -41.34 -34.07 15.52
N THR A 780 -42.61 -33.74 15.36
CA THR A 780 -43.19 -32.38 15.23
C THR A 780 -43.35 -31.66 16.57
N GLY A 781 -43.13 -30.33 16.57
CA GLY A 781 -43.79 -29.41 17.51
C GLY A 781 -42.91 -28.84 18.64
N ILE A 782 -42.45 -27.59 18.46
CA ILE A 782 -42.19 -26.62 19.53
C ILE A 782 -42.60 -25.22 19.00
N ASP A 783 -43.89 -24.93 19.01
CA ASP A 783 -44.44 -23.57 18.98
C ASP A 783 -44.84 -23.17 20.40
N GLU A 784 -43.87 -23.00 21.31
CA GLU A 784 -44.14 -22.52 22.67
C GLU A 784 -42.88 -21.94 23.36
N PHE A 785 -42.21 -20.96 22.72
CA PHE A 785 -41.27 -20.06 23.40
C PHE A 785 -41.07 -18.71 22.67
N LEU A 786 -42.19 -18.04 22.38
CA LEU A 786 -42.27 -16.61 22.04
C LEU A 786 -43.23 -15.93 23.04
#